data_AF-A0A2P4YEX9-F1
#
_entry.id   AF-A0A2P4YEX9-F1
#
_cell.length_a   1.000
_cell.length_b   1.000
_cell.length_c   1.000
_cell.angle_alpha   90.00
_cell.angle_beta   90.00
_cell.angle_gamma   90.00
#
_symmetry.space_group_name_H-M   'P 1'
#
loop_
_entity.id
_entity.type
_entity.pdbx_description
1 polymer ?
#
loop_
_entity_poly.entity_id
_entity_poly.type
_entity_poly.pdbx_seq_one_letter_code
_entity_poly.pdbx_strand_id
1 'polypeptide(L)'
;MHRDLKPANIFLTLKGVVKVGDLGLGRYLSENTIEARSKVGTPLYMSPEVLRGESYDWKSDVWSMGCILYELAMLRSPFKSEGLNLVGLFQKINKGYYEAIPEVYSDHLSGLVKRMISLTSSDRPSVQEVWEYCRTRPSSAILQERMRRHQAAADNNNEAVIENPERSTRSRNNRRKLAPENETPSRPSSSDQQQETPPQSRPPSSQGDIGNGVTEELIRRKHAEARMELLFERLKILGYENVLKKRISPTHFVSDSRTLPRVLPQSRFEDMCTLSQWLISLLGNESCTSDDQNNDPPVVAAQKILLAAEKVGVSAVAQLSAPALTSGLGIEVCELLDALSTAVVRGKEYCTTPPQYPKELVETLDSCDELDVTDDEQHSSCGWAGESTTSLACEDDDVFSRWIVVKEENQHPDDDKENVMIHSSIDPVAWEHERRRMLPKLQAVLQDKLQRCPIESSWRVRLILVQDQAGSIVAGQEDMRHEIAQIEASRQQQADQLERYEKQLNDRFLRTRRLYHESKTRLTKSLGEMQSVQTESFLTFESIQFDAESRIATFRFHFCGGRRFQATMSLAGPLQYPDETSLAVHNALLHIGLCILPWFWMGYNCKYIRIEAGYLNPEQVHFWEEFYQNVLSEYLYLHGLDRDRLHIVVDAPASKALPVLSERKLEQQGKTKVLVPLGGGKDSLVVYQLLSSSDTPCAWLHVGDRPQEFERSWRFKEIVEMTQSRTGDSAIRCEHNMEDKTWEREVAGTRYQPAGHPWAALVAFDSVLAAILGGFTHVAVGNERSANYGNNVVHEGRPVNHQYDKSFDFESRAHAYIRKYLVEDLHYFSALQHLWEVQIARTFANRSLESSENFLPVFLSCNEAPDGDKWCCKCAKCAFVFILLSAWCSEAQLLEIFGENLFEKQSMFPEFLSLLDDEGVKPMECVGTASETWLSLFLALQAHGNFTFLKDHEQEIRQKGAQLMHLLSDYNNEHLLPEFLEATLRQPVMTLGA
;
A
#
# COMPACT_ATOMS: atom_id res chain seq x y z
N MET A 1 -1.37 -34.07 18.17
CA MET A 1 -1.03 -34.23 16.76
C MET A 1 -1.33 -32.89 16.14
N HIS A 2 -0.40 -32.31 15.40
CA HIS A 2 -0.45 -30.91 14.98
C HIS A 2 -1.04 -30.75 13.58
N ARG A 3 -0.77 -31.68 12.66
CA ARG A 3 -1.34 -31.75 11.29
C ARG A 3 -1.00 -30.62 10.32
N ASP A 4 -0.30 -29.59 10.78
CA ASP A 4 0.10 -28.42 9.99
C ASP A 4 1.46 -27.84 10.44
N LEU A 5 2.43 -28.73 10.70
CA LEU A 5 3.79 -28.31 11.01
C LEU A 5 4.50 -27.80 9.75
N LYS A 6 4.79 -26.50 9.73
CA LYS A 6 5.50 -25.78 8.66
C LYS A 6 6.22 -24.56 9.24
N PRO A 7 7.23 -23.99 8.57
CA PRO A 7 7.99 -22.85 9.09
C PRO A 7 7.13 -21.65 9.49
N ALA A 8 6.05 -21.36 8.75
CA ALA A 8 5.11 -20.28 9.06
C ALA A 8 4.39 -20.44 10.42
N ASN A 9 4.36 -21.67 10.97
CA ASN A 9 3.75 -22.00 12.26
C ASN A 9 4.80 -22.18 13.38
N ILE A 10 6.07 -21.84 13.13
CA ILE A 10 7.16 -21.86 14.11
C ILE A 10 7.66 -20.43 14.34
N PHE A 11 7.44 -19.91 15.54
CA PHE A 11 7.68 -18.52 15.90
C PHE A 11 8.91 -18.38 16.80
N LEU A 12 9.60 -17.25 16.66
CA LEU A 12 10.69 -16.86 17.55
C LEU A 12 10.24 -15.69 18.41
N THR A 13 10.32 -15.85 19.73
CA THR A 13 10.13 -14.74 20.66
C THR A 13 11.35 -13.81 20.64
N LEU A 14 11.19 -12.58 21.15
CA LEU A 14 12.29 -11.61 21.31
C LEU A 14 13.45 -12.13 22.18
N LYS A 15 13.20 -13.14 23.02
CA LYS A 15 14.22 -13.80 23.85
C LYS A 15 14.91 -14.97 23.13
N GLY A 16 14.65 -15.17 21.83
CA GLY A 16 15.18 -16.28 21.05
C GLY A 16 14.54 -17.64 21.36
N VAL A 17 13.45 -17.69 22.13
CA VAL A 17 12.72 -18.93 22.43
C VAL A 17 11.84 -19.30 21.25
N VAL A 18 11.98 -20.53 20.76
CA VAL A 18 11.14 -21.13 19.70
C VAL A 18 9.79 -21.54 20.29
N LYS A 19 8.69 -21.10 19.66
CA LYS A 19 7.32 -21.49 20.00
C LYS A 19 6.61 -22.04 18.78
N VAL A 20 5.96 -23.19 18.94
CA VAL A 20 5.04 -23.74 17.93
C VAL A 20 3.68 -23.08 18.11
N GLY A 21 3.09 -22.55 17.03
CA GLY A 21 1.75 -21.94 17.05
C GLY A 21 0.77 -22.70 16.16
N ASP A 22 -0.48 -22.22 16.10
CA ASP A 22 -1.59 -22.84 15.34
C ASP A 22 -2.02 -24.23 15.84
N LEU A 23 -2.04 -24.40 17.17
CA LEU A 23 -2.58 -25.59 17.84
C LEU A 23 -4.11 -25.49 17.93
N GLY A 24 -4.84 -25.66 16.82
CA GLY A 24 -6.26 -25.26 16.82
C GLY A 24 -7.29 -25.90 15.88
N LEU A 25 -6.96 -26.76 14.91
CA LEU A 25 -7.99 -27.32 13.99
C LEU A 25 -7.78 -28.81 13.65
N GLY A 26 -7.60 -29.64 14.68
CA GLY A 26 -7.68 -31.10 14.56
C GLY A 26 -9.12 -31.60 14.39
N ARG A 27 -9.84 -31.23 13.32
CA ARG A 27 -11.11 -31.90 12.97
C ARG A 27 -10.80 -33.28 12.37
N TYR A 28 -11.53 -34.30 12.81
CA TYR A 28 -11.51 -35.65 12.26
C TYR A 28 -11.73 -35.60 10.74
N LEU A 29 -10.83 -36.22 9.98
CA LEU A 29 -11.03 -36.46 8.54
C LEU A 29 -11.92 -37.69 8.43
N SER A 30 -13.17 -37.53 7.99
CA SER A 30 -13.95 -38.66 7.48
C SER A 30 -13.42 -39.06 6.11
N GLU A 31 -13.50 -40.36 5.80
CA GLU A 31 -12.96 -40.99 4.58
C GLU A 31 -13.50 -40.39 3.26
N ASN A 32 -14.51 -39.50 3.31
CA ASN A 32 -15.18 -38.93 2.14
C ASN A 32 -14.77 -37.48 1.79
N THR A 33 -13.74 -36.91 2.42
CA THR A 33 -13.36 -35.50 2.17
C THR A 33 -11.99 -35.34 1.51
N ILE A 34 -11.78 -36.00 0.36
CA ILE A 34 -10.55 -35.84 -0.44
C ILE A 34 -10.64 -34.65 -1.42
N GLU A 35 -11.83 -34.09 -1.70
CA GLU A 35 -12.01 -33.10 -2.78
C GLU A 35 -12.11 -31.62 -2.37
N ALA A 36 -11.93 -31.26 -1.09
CA ALA A 36 -12.05 -29.86 -0.64
C ALA A 36 -10.72 -29.19 -0.22
N ARG A 37 -9.60 -29.51 -0.89
CA ARG A 37 -8.32 -28.76 -0.74
C ARG A 37 -7.61 -28.61 -2.08
N SER A 38 -8.06 -27.66 -2.90
CA SER A 38 -7.42 -27.33 -4.18
C SER A 38 -7.35 -25.84 -4.48
N LYS A 39 -7.27 -24.95 -3.47
CA LYS A 39 -7.07 -23.50 -3.72
C LYS A 39 -6.02 -22.75 -2.88
N VAL A 40 -5.39 -23.30 -1.85
CA VAL A 40 -4.35 -22.56 -1.10
C VAL A 40 -3.31 -23.51 -0.46
N GLY A 41 -2.03 -23.41 -0.88
CA GLY A 41 -0.86 -23.99 -0.21
C GLY A 41 -0.17 -25.17 -0.92
N THR A 42 1.14 -25.08 -1.15
CA THR A 42 1.98 -26.15 -1.72
C THR A 42 2.19 -27.28 -0.68
N PRO A 43 2.00 -28.57 -1.02
CA PRO A 43 2.01 -29.71 -0.08
C PRO A 43 3.42 -30.16 0.40
N LEU A 44 4.34 -29.22 0.60
CA LEU A 44 5.78 -29.47 0.80
C LEU A 44 6.15 -30.24 2.09
N TYR A 45 5.28 -30.22 3.10
CA TYR A 45 5.52 -30.83 4.41
C TYR A 45 4.60 -32.03 4.67
N MET A 46 3.78 -32.43 3.69
CA MET A 46 2.90 -33.59 3.81
C MET A 46 3.70 -34.89 3.67
N SER A 47 3.36 -35.89 4.46
CA SER A 47 4.01 -37.19 4.42
C SER A 47 3.46 -38.09 3.29
N PRO A 48 4.23 -39.09 2.82
CA PRO A 48 3.82 -39.97 1.73
C PRO A 48 2.49 -40.70 1.99
N GLU A 49 2.20 -41.10 3.23
CA GLU A 49 0.92 -41.72 3.60
C GLU A 49 -0.26 -40.75 3.46
N VAL A 50 -0.10 -39.48 3.85
CA VAL A 50 -1.14 -38.45 3.73
C VAL A 50 -1.41 -38.11 2.26
N LEU A 51 -0.37 -38.06 1.42
CA LEU A 51 -0.52 -37.85 -0.02
C LEU A 51 -1.19 -39.03 -0.74
N ARG A 52 -1.10 -40.24 -0.19
CA ARG A 52 -1.78 -41.45 -0.70
C ARG A 52 -3.20 -41.59 -0.17
N GLY A 53 -3.69 -40.63 0.62
CA GLY A 53 -5.03 -40.67 1.22
C GLY A 53 -5.15 -41.59 2.43
N GLU A 54 -4.03 -42.07 2.99
CA GLU A 54 -4.02 -42.88 4.21
C GLU A 54 -4.21 -41.99 5.46
N SER A 55 -4.52 -42.61 6.60
CA SER A 55 -4.81 -41.87 7.84
C SER A 55 -3.58 -41.13 8.38
N TYR A 56 -3.80 -39.88 8.80
CA TYR A 56 -2.77 -39.04 9.42
C TYR A 56 -2.44 -39.56 10.83
N ASP A 57 -1.15 -39.77 11.12
CA ASP A 57 -0.65 -40.25 12.41
C ASP A 57 0.39 -39.26 13.02
N TRP A 58 0.74 -39.44 14.29
CA TRP A 58 1.79 -38.70 15.00
C TRP A 58 3.15 -38.79 14.29
N LYS A 59 3.40 -39.89 13.57
CA LYS A 59 4.59 -40.05 12.73
C LYS A 59 4.54 -39.20 11.44
N SER A 60 3.36 -38.75 11.02
CA SER A 60 3.21 -37.78 9.93
C SER A 60 3.68 -36.38 10.39
N ASP A 61 3.42 -35.99 11.65
CA ASP A 61 3.98 -34.76 12.24
C ASP A 61 5.53 -34.83 12.32
N VAL A 62 6.08 -36.02 12.62
CA VAL A 62 7.54 -36.24 12.66
C VAL A 62 8.17 -36.04 11.28
N TRP A 63 7.51 -36.47 10.20
CA TRP A 63 7.95 -36.22 8.84
C TRP A 63 8.00 -34.73 8.52
N SER A 64 6.93 -33.99 8.85
CA SER A 64 6.86 -32.54 8.64
C SER A 64 7.96 -31.81 9.42
N MET A 65 8.21 -32.22 10.67
CA MET A 65 9.32 -31.70 11.49
C MET A 65 10.69 -32.03 10.89
N GLY A 66 10.84 -33.22 10.28
CA GLY A 66 12.06 -33.61 9.56
C GLY A 66 12.31 -32.70 8.36
N CYS A 67 11.26 -32.39 7.58
CA CYS A 67 11.33 -31.47 6.45
C CYS A 67 11.73 -30.05 6.90
N ILE A 68 11.22 -29.58 8.05
CA ILE A 68 11.60 -28.29 8.64
C ILE A 68 13.07 -28.30 9.07
N LEU A 69 13.53 -29.35 9.76
CA LEU A 69 14.94 -29.46 10.17
C LEU A 69 15.89 -29.50 8.98
N TYR A 70 15.49 -30.19 7.91
CA TYR A 70 16.20 -30.18 6.64
C TYR A 70 16.28 -28.78 6.05
N GLU A 71 15.15 -28.07 6.00
CA GLU A 71 15.07 -26.72 5.45
C GLU A 71 15.88 -25.70 6.25
N LEU A 72 15.95 -25.84 7.58
CA LEU A 72 16.84 -25.02 8.41
C LEU A 72 18.32 -25.26 8.10
N ALA A 73 18.71 -26.47 7.68
CA ALA A 73 20.08 -26.78 7.29
C ALA A 73 20.41 -26.37 5.85
N MET A 74 19.44 -26.49 4.94
CA MET A 74 19.63 -26.37 3.49
C MET A 74 19.09 -25.07 2.88
N LEU A 75 18.31 -24.30 3.64
CA LEU A 75 17.56 -23.10 3.22
C LEU A 75 16.61 -23.34 2.04
N ARG A 76 16.25 -24.61 1.80
CA ARG A 76 15.28 -25.07 0.80
C ARG A 76 14.60 -26.35 1.26
N SER A 77 13.37 -26.57 0.80
CA SER A 77 12.59 -27.78 1.08
C SER A 77 13.23 -29.03 0.46
N PRO A 78 13.16 -30.21 1.11
CA PRO A 78 13.81 -31.44 0.62
C PRO A 78 13.29 -31.93 -0.73
N PHE A 79 12.02 -31.69 -1.06
CA PHE A 79 11.37 -32.24 -2.26
C PHE A 79 11.03 -31.21 -3.33
N LYS A 80 11.29 -29.91 -3.09
CA LYS A 80 11.01 -28.82 -4.04
C LYS A 80 12.18 -28.65 -5.02
N SER A 81 11.88 -28.46 -6.30
CA SER A 81 12.84 -27.98 -7.31
C SER A 81 12.18 -26.94 -8.22
N GLU A 82 12.98 -26.06 -8.82
CA GLU A 82 12.50 -25.05 -9.77
C GLU A 82 11.72 -25.69 -10.92
N GLY A 83 10.59 -25.09 -11.30
CA GLY A 83 9.70 -25.59 -12.36
C GLY A 83 8.94 -26.89 -12.05
N LEU A 84 9.05 -27.45 -10.83
CA LEU A 84 8.40 -28.72 -10.49
C LEU A 84 6.89 -28.51 -10.24
N ASN A 85 6.06 -29.13 -11.08
CA ASN A 85 4.61 -29.17 -10.88
C ASN A 85 4.21 -30.10 -9.70
N LEU A 86 2.94 -30.04 -9.28
CA LEU A 86 2.44 -30.84 -8.15
C LEU A 86 2.61 -32.35 -8.34
N VAL A 87 2.46 -32.84 -9.57
CA VAL A 87 2.65 -34.26 -9.92
C VAL A 87 4.11 -34.68 -9.70
N GLY A 88 5.06 -33.86 -10.15
CA GLY A 88 6.49 -34.09 -9.94
C GLY A 88 6.90 -34.02 -8.47
N LEU A 89 6.26 -33.14 -7.68
CA LEU A 89 6.45 -33.07 -6.23
C LEU A 89 5.98 -34.35 -5.54
N PHE A 90 4.78 -34.86 -5.88
CA PHE A 90 4.26 -36.12 -5.33
C PHE A 90 5.14 -37.31 -5.69
N GLN A 91 5.67 -37.35 -6.91
CA GLN A 91 6.61 -38.39 -7.33
C GLN A 91 7.91 -38.35 -6.52
N LYS A 92 8.46 -37.17 -6.23
CA LYS A 92 9.67 -37.04 -5.39
C LYS A 92 9.44 -37.46 -3.94
N ILE A 93 8.31 -37.05 -3.35
CA ILE A 93 7.93 -37.42 -1.98
C ILE A 93 7.75 -38.94 -1.87
N ASN A 94 7.04 -39.56 -2.81
CA ASN A 94 6.83 -41.02 -2.81
C ASN A 94 8.10 -41.84 -3.09
N LYS A 95 9.10 -41.25 -3.77
CA LYS A 95 10.42 -41.88 -3.99
C LYS A 95 11.40 -41.62 -2.85
N GLY A 96 11.12 -40.68 -1.95
CA GLY A 96 11.99 -40.32 -0.83
C GLY A 96 13.34 -39.75 -1.26
N TYR A 97 13.40 -39.19 -2.48
CA TYR A 97 14.64 -38.65 -3.04
C TYR A 97 14.77 -37.16 -2.71
N TYR A 98 15.76 -36.84 -1.87
CA TYR A 98 16.17 -35.48 -1.55
C TYR A 98 17.70 -35.42 -1.43
N GLU A 99 18.27 -34.24 -1.61
CA GLU A 99 19.72 -34.04 -1.56
C GLU A 99 20.24 -34.22 -0.13
N ALA A 100 21.40 -34.85 0.06
CA ALA A 100 21.96 -35.05 1.39
C ALA A 100 22.39 -33.71 2.04
N ILE A 101 22.27 -33.60 3.36
CA ILE A 101 22.76 -32.44 4.11
C ILE A 101 24.31 -32.42 4.04
N PRO A 102 24.95 -31.27 3.71
CA PRO A 102 26.40 -31.16 3.60
C PRO A 102 27.16 -31.52 4.87
N GLU A 103 28.38 -32.03 4.71
CA GLU A 103 29.26 -32.51 5.80
C GLU A 103 29.66 -31.42 6.82
N VAL A 104 29.41 -30.14 6.52
CA VAL A 104 29.58 -29.04 7.50
C VAL A 104 28.67 -29.21 8.72
N TYR A 105 27.56 -29.93 8.56
CA TYR A 105 26.67 -30.28 9.65
C TYR A 105 27.02 -31.66 10.22
N SER A 106 26.89 -31.81 11.54
CA SER A 106 27.24 -33.06 12.21
C SER A 106 26.42 -34.25 11.68
N ASP A 107 27.06 -35.42 11.58
CA ASP A 107 26.40 -36.71 11.27
C ASP A 107 25.21 -36.99 12.19
N HIS A 108 25.24 -36.46 13.41
CA HIS A 108 24.12 -36.52 14.35
C HIS A 108 22.87 -35.82 13.81
N LEU A 109 22.99 -34.62 13.24
CA LEU A 109 21.86 -33.88 12.65
C LEU A 109 21.41 -34.55 11.34
N SER A 110 22.36 -34.88 10.47
CA SER A 110 22.08 -35.56 9.18
C SER A 110 21.39 -36.91 9.40
N GLY A 111 21.87 -37.70 10.35
CA GLY A 111 21.27 -38.98 10.75
C GLY A 111 19.89 -38.85 11.38
N LEU A 112 19.64 -37.79 12.15
CA LEU A 112 18.30 -37.52 12.70
C LEU A 112 17.30 -37.17 11.60
N VAL A 113 17.64 -36.23 10.71
CA VAL A 113 16.78 -35.83 9.59
C VAL A 113 16.49 -37.03 8.69
N LYS A 114 17.49 -37.86 8.41
CA LYS A 114 17.32 -39.07 7.59
C LYS A 114 16.31 -40.06 8.18
N ARG A 115 16.30 -40.24 9.51
CA ARG A 115 15.32 -41.12 10.18
C ARG A 115 13.91 -40.50 10.26
N MET A 116 13.81 -39.17 10.36
CA MET A 116 12.53 -38.46 10.41
C MET A 116 11.85 -38.39 9.04
N ILE A 117 12.62 -38.30 7.95
CA ILE A 117 12.13 -38.32 6.56
C ILE A 117 12.24 -39.75 5.95
N SER A 118 11.85 -40.77 6.73
CA SER A 118 11.75 -42.16 6.24
C SER A 118 10.40 -42.36 5.54
N LEU A 119 10.40 -43.03 4.38
CA LEU A 119 9.16 -43.27 3.60
C LEU A 119 8.11 -44.05 4.41
N THR A 120 8.53 -45.13 5.06
CA THR A 120 7.68 -45.92 5.94
C THR A 120 7.44 -45.18 7.26
N SER A 121 6.17 -44.96 7.62
CA SER A 121 5.79 -44.28 8.87
C SER A 121 6.30 -45.00 10.14
N SER A 122 6.35 -46.34 10.13
CA SER A 122 6.85 -47.15 11.26
C SER A 122 8.34 -46.95 11.53
N ASP A 123 9.13 -46.67 10.49
CA ASP A 123 10.59 -46.53 10.58
C ASP A 123 11.00 -45.15 11.10
N ARG A 124 10.06 -44.20 11.16
CA ARG A 124 10.29 -42.89 11.75
C ARG A 124 10.32 -43.00 13.28
N PRO A 125 11.23 -42.30 13.97
CA PRO A 125 11.23 -42.24 15.41
C PRO A 125 9.94 -41.55 15.91
N SER A 126 9.48 -41.91 17.09
CA SER A 126 8.53 -41.12 17.85
C SER A 126 9.13 -39.77 18.24
N VAL A 127 8.28 -38.78 18.55
CA VAL A 127 8.74 -37.47 19.05
C VAL A 127 9.58 -37.63 20.32
N GLN A 128 9.26 -38.60 21.17
CA GLN A 128 10.03 -38.93 22.38
C GLN A 128 11.44 -39.43 22.02
N GLU A 129 11.56 -40.33 21.05
CA GLU A 129 12.86 -40.81 20.57
C GLU A 129 13.66 -39.71 19.85
N VAL A 130 12.99 -38.80 19.13
CA VAL A 130 13.64 -37.60 18.56
C VAL A 130 14.21 -36.72 19.67
N TRP A 131 13.43 -36.48 20.72
CA TRP A 131 13.86 -35.70 21.88
C TRP A 131 15.06 -36.34 22.59
N GLU A 132 15.01 -37.66 22.82
CA GLU A 132 16.12 -38.42 23.41
C GLU A 132 17.35 -38.40 22.50
N TYR A 133 17.18 -38.57 21.19
CA TYR A 133 18.27 -38.47 20.24
C TYR A 133 18.91 -37.09 20.21
N CYS A 134 18.13 -36.01 20.35
CA CYS A 134 18.67 -34.66 20.51
C CYS A 134 19.48 -34.48 21.80
N ARG A 135 19.16 -35.24 22.86
CA ARG A 135 19.83 -35.21 24.17
C ARG A 135 21.09 -36.08 24.25
N THR A 136 21.23 -37.12 23.42
CA THR A 136 22.42 -37.99 23.41
C THR A 136 23.65 -37.35 22.76
N ARG A 137 23.54 -36.10 22.31
CA ARG A 137 24.66 -35.34 21.76
C ARG A 137 25.77 -35.21 22.82
N PRO A 138 27.04 -35.56 22.52
CA PRO A 138 28.13 -35.26 23.44
C PRO A 138 28.18 -33.75 23.65
N SER A 139 27.93 -33.33 24.89
CA SER A 139 27.79 -31.93 25.26
C SER A 139 29.06 -31.17 24.89
N SER A 140 28.97 -30.25 23.93
CA SER A 140 29.95 -29.17 23.90
C SER A 140 29.69 -28.30 25.13
N ALA A 141 30.75 -27.98 25.87
CA ALA A 141 30.69 -27.18 27.10
C ALA A 141 29.92 -25.85 26.92
N ILE A 142 29.80 -25.38 25.68
CA ILE A 142 29.13 -24.15 25.26
C ILE A 142 27.59 -24.25 25.40
N LEU A 143 26.98 -25.41 25.13
CA LEU A 143 25.53 -25.58 25.21
C LEU A 143 25.05 -25.74 26.66
N GLN A 144 25.81 -26.45 27.50
CA GLN A 144 25.52 -26.56 28.94
C GLN A 144 25.66 -25.20 29.64
N GLU A 145 26.69 -24.41 29.31
CA GLU A 145 26.86 -23.07 29.89
C GLU A 145 25.73 -22.10 29.47
N ARG A 146 25.23 -22.19 28.24
CA ARG A 146 24.07 -21.39 27.78
C ARG A 146 22.76 -21.81 28.43
N MET A 147 22.50 -23.10 28.59
CA MET A 147 21.29 -23.58 29.27
C MET A 147 21.33 -23.26 30.76
N ARG A 148 22.50 -23.38 31.42
CA ARG A 148 22.69 -23.04 32.84
C ARG A 148 22.46 -21.55 33.13
N ARG A 149 22.90 -20.66 32.22
CA ARG A 149 22.65 -19.21 32.32
C ARG A 149 21.17 -18.86 32.15
N HIS A 150 20.45 -19.58 31.30
CA HIS A 150 19.02 -19.34 31.10
C HIS A 150 18.15 -19.86 32.25
N GLN A 151 18.51 -20.98 32.89
CA GLN A 151 17.83 -21.45 34.10
C GLN A 151 18.17 -20.59 35.33
N ALA A 152 19.42 -20.17 35.52
CA ALA A 152 19.80 -19.26 36.60
C ALA A 152 19.12 -17.88 36.51
N ALA A 153 18.82 -17.40 35.30
CA ALA A 153 18.08 -16.16 35.08
C ALA A 153 16.56 -16.30 35.35
N ALA A 154 16.03 -17.53 35.33
CA ALA A 154 14.62 -17.78 35.65
C ALA A 154 14.39 -17.93 37.16
N ASP A 155 15.33 -18.56 37.88
CA ASP A 155 15.22 -18.78 39.33
C ASP A 155 15.51 -17.52 40.15
N ASN A 156 16.39 -16.62 39.68
CA ASN A 156 16.73 -15.37 40.37
C ASN A 156 15.58 -14.33 40.46
N ASN A 157 14.47 -14.53 39.72
CA ASN A 157 13.34 -13.61 39.74
C ASN A 157 12.29 -13.92 40.82
N ASN A 158 12.45 -15.00 41.60
CA ASN A 158 11.49 -15.38 42.64
C ASN A 158 11.95 -15.15 44.10
N GLU A 159 13.19 -14.71 44.37
CA GLU A 159 13.69 -14.51 45.75
C GLU A 159 14.10 -13.08 46.15
N ALA A 160 13.95 -12.07 45.28
CA ALA A 160 14.32 -10.69 45.62
C ALA A 160 13.12 -9.80 46.06
N VAL A 161 12.17 -10.39 46.81
CA VAL A 161 11.17 -9.64 47.58
C VAL A 161 11.43 -9.98 49.05
N ILE A 162 11.58 -8.93 49.89
CA ILE A 162 11.80 -8.91 51.35
C ILE A 162 13.27 -8.70 51.79
N GLU A 163 13.71 -7.44 51.98
CA GLU A 163 14.16 -6.88 53.28
C GLU A 163 14.61 -5.40 53.17
N ASN A 164 14.40 -4.66 54.28
CA ASN A 164 14.40 -3.20 54.44
C ASN A 164 15.82 -2.59 54.69
N PRO A 165 15.98 -1.24 54.60
CA PRO A 165 17.27 -0.55 54.58
C PRO A 165 17.66 0.07 55.93
N GLU A 166 18.84 -0.24 56.47
CA GLU A 166 19.48 0.62 57.50
C GLU A 166 21.02 0.54 57.51
N ARG A 167 21.64 1.69 57.82
CA ARG A 167 23.03 1.96 58.29
C ARG A 167 24.16 1.98 57.25
N SER A 168 24.64 3.17 56.87
CA SER A 168 25.58 4.08 57.57
C SER A 168 27.08 3.72 57.44
N THR A 169 27.79 4.63 56.77
CA THR A 169 29.09 5.22 57.16
C THR A 169 30.38 4.38 57.20
N ARG A 170 31.47 5.06 56.75
CA ARG A 170 32.90 4.98 57.11
C ARG A 170 33.86 4.10 56.26
N SER A 171 34.67 4.81 55.48
CA SER A 171 36.11 5.05 55.71
C SER A 171 37.11 3.88 55.84
N ARG A 172 38.11 3.95 54.94
CA ARG A 172 39.57 3.71 55.11
C ARG A 172 40.14 2.28 55.21
N ASN A 173 41.10 2.09 54.30
CA ASN A 173 42.48 1.59 54.48
C ASN A 173 42.80 0.09 54.40
N ASN A 174 43.94 -0.13 53.70
CA ASN A 174 44.95 -1.19 53.82
C ASN A 174 44.59 -2.56 53.22
N ARG A 175 45.47 -3.32 52.54
CA ARG A 175 46.95 -3.44 52.57
C ARG A 175 47.38 -4.32 51.38
N ARG A 176 48.40 -3.90 50.60
CA ARG A 176 49.77 -4.46 50.47
C ARG A 176 50.01 -5.84 49.79
N LYS A 177 51.11 -5.83 49.00
CA LYS A 177 52.15 -6.85 48.66
C LYS A 177 52.15 -7.24 47.16
N LEU A 178 53.25 -7.26 46.39
CA LEU A 178 54.71 -7.25 46.63
C LEU A 178 55.45 -6.79 45.33
N ALA A 179 56.61 -6.14 45.47
CA ALA A 179 57.64 -5.93 44.43
C ALA A 179 58.66 -7.11 44.44
N PRO A 180 59.72 -7.19 43.57
CA PRO A 180 60.88 -6.25 43.53
C PRO A 180 61.42 -5.92 42.09
N GLU A 181 61.83 -4.68 41.80
CA GLU A 181 63.19 -4.07 41.81
C GLU A 181 64.07 -4.31 40.56
N ASN A 182 64.47 -3.22 39.89
CA ASN A 182 65.88 -2.78 39.72
C ASN A 182 66.02 -1.40 39.01
N GLU A 183 66.47 -0.41 39.79
CA GLU A 183 67.50 0.65 39.56
C GLU A 183 67.77 1.21 38.12
N THR A 184 67.39 2.46 37.76
CA THR A 184 68.07 3.81 37.87
C THR A 184 69.29 4.08 36.94
N PRO A 185 69.77 5.33 36.74
CA PRO A 185 69.23 6.50 35.98
C PRO A 185 70.26 7.04 34.92
N SER A 186 70.00 8.03 34.05
CA SER A 186 70.54 9.42 34.15
C SER A 186 70.49 10.22 32.81
N ARG A 187 70.39 11.56 32.92
CA ARG A 187 70.53 12.67 31.91
C ARG A 187 72.02 13.11 31.78
N PRO A 188 72.49 14.18 31.04
CA PRO A 188 71.89 15.22 30.14
C PRO A 188 72.74 15.65 28.87
N SER A 189 72.17 16.59 28.07
CA SER A 189 72.75 17.79 27.38
C SER A 189 73.84 17.78 26.26
N SER A 190 73.56 18.61 25.22
CA SER A 190 74.37 19.69 24.56
C SER A 190 74.89 19.55 23.10
N SER A 191 74.33 20.43 22.24
CA SER A 191 74.90 21.34 21.20
C SER A 191 75.86 20.91 20.08
N ASP A 192 75.40 21.21 18.84
CA ASP A 192 76.06 21.82 17.66
C ASP A 192 77.29 21.17 16.96
N GLN A 193 77.12 20.70 15.71
CA GLN A 193 77.50 21.40 14.45
C GLN A 193 77.55 20.45 13.21
N GLN A 194 76.77 20.84 12.18
CA GLN A 194 77.04 20.88 10.72
C GLN A 194 77.07 19.63 9.79
N GLN A 195 76.18 19.72 8.77
CA GLN A 195 76.29 19.33 7.34
C GLN A 195 76.35 17.80 7.01
N GLU A 196 75.47 17.20 6.19
CA GLU A 196 75.08 17.50 4.80
C GLU A 196 73.89 16.62 4.31
N THR A 197 73.10 17.11 3.33
CA THR A 197 72.17 16.40 2.38
C THR A 197 70.75 15.92 2.83
N PRO A 198 69.74 15.90 1.91
CA PRO A 198 68.32 16.01 2.25
C PRO A 198 67.59 14.64 2.41
N PRO A 199 66.76 14.43 3.45
CA PRO A 199 65.93 13.21 3.58
C PRO A 199 64.42 13.52 3.38
N GLN A 200 63.72 12.76 2.52
CA GLN A 200 62.97 11.54 2.86
C GLN A 200 61.83 11.76 3.88
N SER A 201 60.61 11.80 3.37
CA SER A 201 59.35 11.97 4.12
C SER A 201 58.71 10.63 4.51
N ARG A 202 58.58 10.39 5.82
CA ARG A 202 57.55 9.60 6.56
C ARG A 202 58.03 9.46 8.03
N PRO A 203 57.18 9.24 9.07
CA PRO A 203 55.73 9.42 9.25
C PRO A 203 55.38 10.26 10.53
N PRO A 204 54.13 10.71 10.75
CA PRO A 204 53.61 10.93 12.10
C PRO A 204 52.52 9.92 12.44
N SER A 205 52.70 9.26 13.58
CA SER A 205 51.75 8.39 14.26
C SER A 205 50.62 9.18 14.92
N SER A 206 49.40 8.68 14.69
CA SER A 206 48.21 8.72 15.55
C SER A 206 47.70 10.08 16.05
N GLN A 207 47.08 10.84 15.15
CA GLN A 207 45.85 11.57 15.47
C GLN A 207 44.66 10.61 15.30
N GLY A 208 44.23 9.99 16.39
CA GLY A 208 42.91 9.37 16.50
C GLY A 208 42.01 10.28 17.34
N ASP A 209 40.71 10.25 17.05
CA ASP A 209 39.62 10.80 17.90
C ASP A 209 39.22 12.27 17.78
N ILE A 210 39.19 12.84 16.56
CA ILE A 210 38.32 14.01 16.29
C ILE A 210 37.24 13.70 15.23
N GLY A 211 37.38 12.61 14.46
CA GLY A 211 36.45 12.23 13.39
C GLY A 211 35.23 11.40 13.80
N ASN A 212 35.21 10.77 14.99
CA ASN A 212 34.11 9.88 15.37
C ASN A 212 32.93 10.59 16.07
N GLY A 213 33.18 11.65 16.84
CA GLY A 213 32.14 12.34 17.60
C GLY A 213 31.14 13.14 16.75
N VAL A 214 31.60 13.74 15.65
CA VAL A 214 30.73 14.53 14.74
C VAL A 214 29.79 13.62 13.94
N THR A 215 30.26 12.42 13.60
CA THR A 215 29.48 11.42 12.85
C THR A 215 28.43 10.78 13.75
N GLU A 216 28.75 10.48 15.01
CA GLU A 216 27.82 9.88 15.97
C GLU A 216 26.71 10.85 16.39
N GLU A 217 27.02 12.13 16.60
CA GLU A 217 26.05 13.20 16.90
C GLU A 217 25.11 13.47 15.71
N LEU A 218 25.65 13.52 14.48
CA LEU A 218 24.87 13.67 13.25
C LEU A 218 23.97 12.46 12.97
N ILE A 219 24.45 11.25 13.29
CA ILE A 219 23.68 10.00 13.17
C ILE A 219 22.56 9.97 14.21
N ARG A 220 22.84 10.32 15.47
CA ARG A 220 21.81 10.44 16.51
C ARG A 220 20.74 11.47 16.12
N ARG A 221 21.15 12.60 15.55
CA ARG A 221 20.24 13.64 15.04
C ARG A 221 19.37 13.16 13.89
N LYS A 222 19.94 12.51 12.86
CA LYS A 222 19.17 11.92 11.74
C LYS A 222 18.25 10.79 12.20
N HIS A 223 18.68 10.00 13.19
CA HIS A 223 17.86 8.95 13.77
C HIS A 223 16.71 9.51 14.61
N ALA A 224 16.92 10.61 15.33
CA ALA A 224 15.88 11.35 16.03
C ALA A 224 14.89 12.00 15.05
N GLU A 225 15.36 12.64 13.97
CA GLU A 225 14.51 13.22 12.91
C GLU A 225 13.61 12.16 12.24
N ALA A 226 14.14 10.98 11.92
CA ALA A 226 13.35 9.88 11.35
C ALA A 226 12.37 9.24 12.37
N ARG A 227 12.72 9.22 13.65
CA ARG A 227 11.84 8.76 14.75
C ARG A 227 10.67 9.71 14.99
N MET A 228 10.84 11.01 14.72
CA MET A 228 9.84 12.04 14.98
C MET A 228 8.59 11.91 14.12
N GLU A 229 8.73 11.56 12.83
CA GLU A 229 7.56 11.38 11.97
C GLU A 229 6.68 10.22 12.46
N LEU A 230 7.32 9.13 12.90
CA LEU A 230 6.61 7.98 13.48
C LEU A 230 5.95 8.34 14.81
N LEU A 231 6.64 9.10 15.67
CA LEU A 231 6.07 9.64 16.91
C LEU A 231 4.86 10.53 16.61
N PHE A 232 4.95 11.41 15.61
CA PHE A 232 3.88 12.35 15.26
C PHE A 232 2.64 11.66 14.71
N GLU A 233 2.80 10.65 13.86
CA GLU A 233 1.68 9.87 13.36
C GLU A 233 0.99 9.12 14.51
N ARG A 234 1.73 8.61 15.49
CA ARG A 234 1.12 8.03 16.72
C ARG A 234 0.37 9.08 17.53
N LEU A 235 0.93 10.27 17.72
CA LEU A 235 0.26 11.36 18.45
C LEU A 235 -1.04 11.78 17.74
N LYS A 236 -1.06 11.85 16.40
CA LYS A 236 -2.27 12.12 15.61
C LYS A 236 -3.33 11.03 15.80
N ILE A 237 -2.95 9.76 15.72
CA ILE A 237 -3.85 8.63 15.97
C ILE A 237 -4.44 8.72 17.38
N LEU A 238 -3.63 9.11 18.38
CA LEU A 238 -4.08 9.29 19.76
C LEU A 238 -4.91 10.57 19.97
N GLY A 239 -5.01 11.47 18.98
CA GLY A 239 -5.82 12.68 19.05
C GLY A 239 -5.20 13.83 19.85
N TYR A 240 -3.87 14.01 19.77
CA TYR A 240 -3.15 15.02 20.56
C TYR A 240 -3.67 16.48 20.35
N GLU A 241 -4.29 16.77 19.21
CA GLU A 241 -4.80 18.11 18.86
C GLU A 241 -5.86 18.60 19.88
N ASN A 242 -6.63 17.66 20.46
CA ASN A 242 -7.63 17.95 21.49
C ASN A 242 -6.99 18.34 22.83
N VAL A 243 -5.71 18.01 23.03
CA VAL A 243 -4.95 18.22 24.26
C VAL A 243 -4.17 19.53 24.20
N LEU A 244 -3.39 19.73 23.12
CA LEU A 244 -2.60 20.94 22.96
C LEU A 244 -3.44 22.14 22.48
N LYS A 245 -4.66 21.92 21.98
CA LYS A 245 -5.53 22.95 21.37
C LYS A 245 -4.83 23.75 20.26
N LYS A 246 -3.77 23.19 19.68
CA LYS A 246 -2.98 23.76 18.60
C LYS A 246 -2.31 22.63 17.82
N ARG A 247 -2.03 22.88 16.54
CA ARG A 247 -1.24 21.97 15.72
C ARG A 247 0.24 22.26 15.90
N ILE A 248 1.02 21.20 16.09
CA ILE A 248 2.48 21.28 16.15
C ILE A 248 3.08 20.61 14.90
N SER A 249 4.27 21.04 14.48
CA SER A 249 4.98 20.48 13.33
C SER A 249 5.76 19.21 13.72
N PRO A 250 5.99 18.24 12.81
CA PRO A 250 6.88 17.09 13.04
C PRO A 250 8.31 17.46 13.45
N THR A 251 8.73 18.72 13.35
CA THR A 251 10.05 19.22 13.77
C THR A 251 10.01 20.03 15.08
N HIS A 252 8.84 20.17 15.73
CA HIS A 252 8.59 21.04 16.89
C HIS A 252 9.55 20.80 18.06
N PHE A 253 9.89 19.54 18.34
CA PHE A 253 10.75 19.13 19.47
C PHE A 253 12.23 18.88 19.11
N VAL A 254 12.66 19.10 17.85
CA VAL A 254 14.00 18.69 17.38
C VAL A 254 14.96 19.83 17.03
N SER A 255 14.51 20.86 16.31
CA SER A 255 15.46 21.85 15.73
C SER A 255 15.46 23.19 16.47
N ASP A 256 16.67 23.64 16.84
CA ASP A 256 16.93 25.06 17.12
C ASP A 256 17.11 25.81 15.78
N SER A 257 16.54 27.02 15.72
CA SER A 257 16.08 27.79 14.54
C SER A 257 16.94 27.87 13.26
N ARG A 258 16.27 27.79 12.09
CA ARG A 258 16.26 28.84 11.02
C ARG A 258 14.96 28.89 10.17
N THR A 259 14.11 27.86 10.18
CA THR A 259 12.95 27.76 9.27
C THR A 259 11.56 27.76 9.94
N LEU A 260 11.45 27.94 11.26
CA LEU A 260 10.15 27.96 11.95
C LEU A 260 9.87 29.32 12.59
N PRO A 261 8.60 29.78 12.60
CA PRO A 261 8.21 31.06 13.20
C PRO A 261 8.53 31.08 14.71
N ARG A 262 8.79 32.28 15.24
CA ARG A 262 9.21 32.59 16.62
C ARG A 262 8.36 31.88 17.69
N VAL A 263 8.77 30.71 18.17
CA VAL A 263 8.23 30.05 19.37
C VAL A 263 9.30 30.02 20.45
N LEU A 264 8.99 30.57 21.63
CA LEU A 264 9.90 30.63 22.77
C LEU A 264 10.19 29.23 23.34
N PRO A 265 11.42 28.91 23.78
CA PRO A 265 11.76 27.61 24.39
C PRO A 265 10.86 27.21 25.56
N GLN A 266 10.40 28.17 26.37
CA GLN A 266 9.42 27.93 27.44
C GLN A 266 8.11 27.30 26.93
N SER A 267 7.61 27.75 25.77
CA SER A 267 6.39 27.18 25.19
C SER A 267 6.57 25.74 24.70
N ARG A 268 7.78 25.36 24.27
CA ARG A 268 8.07 23.97 23.85
C ARG A 268 8.18 23.03 25.04
N PHE A 269 8.75 23.51 26.14
CA PHE A 269 8.81 22.78 27.40
C PHE A 269 7.41 22.53 27.97
N GLU A 270 6.54 23.54 27.96
CA GLU A 270 5.13 23.40 28.36
C GLU A 270 4.37 22.38 27.50
N ASP A 271 4.57 22.40 26.17
CA ASP A 271 3.96 21.44 25.25
C ASP A 271 4.43 20.01 25.52
N MET A 272 5.75 19.83 25.75
CA MET A 272 6.31 18.54 26.12
C MET A 272 5.69 18.04 27.43
N CYS A 273 5.65 18.87 28.47
CA CYS A 273 5.09 18.50 29.76
C CYS A 273 3.61 18.09 29.64
N THR A 274 2.83 18.88 28.90
CA THR A 274 1.39 18.62 28.67
C THR A 274 1.18 17.29 27.94
N LEU A 275 1.93 17.03 26.87
CA LEU A 275 1.84 15.76 26.14
C LEU A 275 2.30 14.57 26.98
N SER A 276 3.41 14.69 27.71
CA SER A 276 3.90 13.60 28.57
C SER A 276 2.89 13.26 29.66
N GLN A 277 2.31 14.25 30.34
CA GLN A 277 1.31 14.03 31.38
C GLN A 277 0.04 13.39 30.82
N TRP A 278 -0.43 13.84 29.65
CA TRP A 278 -1.57 13.23 28.98
C TRP A 278 -1.30 11.77 28.60
N LEU A 279 -0.16 11.46 27.98
CA LEU A 279 0.20 10.08 27.63
C LEU A 279 0.32 9.18 28.88
N ILE A 280 0.86 9.69 29.98
CA ILE A 280 0.93 8.98 31.26
C ILE A 280 -0.48 8.73 31.83
N SER A 281 -1.40 9.69 31.71
CA SER A 281 -2.79 9.51 32.17
C SER A 281 -3.51 8.39 31.41
N LEU A 282 -3.23 8.24 30.12
CA LEU A 282 -3.78 7.16 29.29
C LEU A 282 -3.26 5.77 29.68
N LEU A 283 -2.17 5.69 30.45
CA LEU A 283 -1.55 4.44 30.92
C LEU A 283 -2.04 4.00 32.32
N GLY A 284 -2.97 4.73 32.93
CA GLY A 284 -3.68 4.25 34.13
C GLY A 284 -3.18 4.80 35.47
N ASN A 285 -2.91 6.09 35.58
CA ASN A 285 -2.78 6.76 36.88
C ASN A 285 -3.63 8.04 36.93
N GLU A 286 -4.21 8.33 38.11
CA GLU A 286 -4.83 9.62 38.40
C GLU A 286 -3.87 10.76 38.01
N SER A 287 -4.43 11.80 37.39
CA SER A 287 -3.68 12.94 36.89
C SER A 287 -2.69 13.46 37.95
N CYS A 288 -1.49 13.84 37.51
CA CYS A 288 -0.67 14.80 38.27
C CYS A 288 -1.36 16.19 38.27
N THR A 289 -2.61 16.27 38.74
CA THR A 289 -3.24 17.53 39.14
C THR A 289 -2.83 17.77 40.58
N SER A 290 -1.69 18.42 40.75
CA SER A 290 -1.49 19.28 41.91
C SER A 290 -1.41 20.70 41.36
N ASP A 291 -2.27 21.57 41.85
CA ASP A 291 -2.37 23.01 41.58
C ASP A 291 -1.07 23.84 41.83
N ASP A 292 0.09 23.18 41.96
CA ASP A 292 1.40 23.74 42.27
C ASP A 292 2.38 23.76 41.08
N GLN A 293 1.99 23.31 39.88
CA GLN A 293 2.92 23.23 38.72
C GLN A 293 3.36 24.60 38.16
N ASN A 294 2.68 25.69 38.50
CA ASN A 294 3.03 27.02 37.98
C ASN A 294 4.29 27.64 38.61
N ASN A 295 4.94 26.98 39.60
CA ASN A 295 6.14 27.51 40.25
C ASN A 295 7.33 26.53 40.35
N ASP A 296 7.22 25.31 39.82
CA ASP A 296 8.34 24.37 39.83
C ASP A 296 9.42 24.77 38.81
N PRO A 297 10.72 24.75 39.18
CA PRO A 297 11.80 24.91 38.21
C PRO A 297 11.72 23.81 37.11
N PRO A 298 12.04 24.10 35.84
CA PRO A 298 11.94 23.14 34.72
C PRO A 298 12.61 21.79 34.98
N VAL A 299 13.74 21.77 35.68
CA VAL A 299 14.44 20.53 36.07
C VAL A 299 13.57 19.66 37.00
N VAL A 300 12.85 20.29 37.93
CA VAL A 300 11.97 19.60 38.89
C VAL A 300 10.74 19.04 38.18
N ALA A 301 10.13 19.80 37.26
CA ALA A 301 9.00 19.34 36.45
C ALA A 301 9.39 18.17 35.54
N ALA A 302 10.55 18.23 34.88
CA ALA A 302 11.07 17.13 34.07
C ALA A 302 11.36 15.87 34.92
N GLN A 303 11.92 16.03 36.12
CA GLN A 303 12.18 14.93 37.04
C GLN A 303 10.88 14.24 37.48
N LYS A 304 9.82 15.02 37.76
CA LYS A 304 8.48 14.48 38.10
C LYS A 304 7.89 13.66 36.95
N ILE A 305 8.04 14.11 35.71
CA ILE A 305 7.56 13.38 34.52
C ILE A 305 8.30 12.06 34.34
N LEU A 306 9.63 12.04 34.47
CA LEU A 306 10.41 10.81 34.36
C LEU A 306 10.03 9.79 35.44
N LEU A 307 9.85 10.23 36.68
CA LEU A 307 9.41 9.38 37.79
C LEU A 307 7.98 8.86 37.58
N ALA A 308 7.08 9.69 37.05
CA ALA A 308 5.71 9.28 36.75
C ALA A 308 5.67 8.25 35.61
N ALA A 309 6.46 8.44 34.56
CA ALA A 309 6.59 7.51 33.44
C ALA A 309 7.14 6.14 33.89
N GLU A 310 8.13 6.13 34.79
CA GLU A 310 8.69 4.90 35.35
C GLU A 310 7.66 4.16 36.23
N LYS A 311 6.88 4.90 37.03
CA LYS A 311 5.80 4.33 37.86
C LYS A 311 4.68 3.66 37.05
N VAL A 312 4.36 4.17 35.86
CA VAL A 312 3.38 3.53 34.95
C VAL A 312 4.01 2.46 34.05
N GLY A 313 5.23 1.99 34.38
CA GLY A 313 5.86 0.84 33.74
C GLY A 313 6.64 1.16 32.46
N VAL A 314 6.90 2.43 32.15
CA VAL A 314 7.70 2.82 30.96
C VAL A 314 9.18 2.88 31.32
N SER A 315 9.79 1.70 31.50
CA SER A 315 11.20 1.56 31.94
C SER A 315 12.25 2.15 30.98
N ALA A 316 11.88 2.44 29.73
CA ALA A 316 12.77 3.03 28.73
C ALA A 316 13.19 4.48 29.08
N VAL A 317 12.43 5.18 29.93
CA VAL A 317 12.74 6.57 30.33
C VAL A 317 13.82 6.68 31.41
N ALA A 318 14.21 5.56 32.05
CA ALA A 318 15.20 5.54 33.13
C ALA A 318 16.62 5.98 32.70
N GLN A 319 16.90 5.98 31.39
CA GLN A 319 18.18 6.43 30.83
C GLN A 319 18.22 7.95 30.56
N LEU A 320 17.10 8.65 30.69
CA LEU A 320 16.99 10.09 30.43
C LEU A 320 17.29 10.91 31.68
N SER A 321 17.90 12.08 31.50
CA SER A 321 18.20 13.00 32.60
C SER A 321 17.26 14.21 32.56
N ALA A 322 16.73 14.62 33.72
CA ALA A 322 15.84 15.77 33.81
C ALA A 322 16.47 17.08 33.27
N PRO A 323 17.78 17.38 33.47
CA PRO A 323 18.41 18.55 32.86
C PRO A 323 18.33 18.57 31.33
N ALA A 324 18.45 17.42 30.67
CA ALA A 324 18.42 17.31 29.20
C ALA A 324 17.02 17.57 28.60
N LEU A 325 15.96 17.56 29.43
CA LEU A 325 14.59 17.80 28.99
C LEU A 325 14.14 19.26 29.19
N THR A 326 14.90 20.05 29.96
CA THR A 326 14.47 21.40 30.39
C THR A 326 14.34 22.43 29.27
N SER A 327 14.98 22.18 28.13
CA SER A 327 14.85 22.98 26.91
C SER A 327 13.51 22.76 26.20
N GLY A 328 12.79 21.68 26.51
CA GLY A 328 11.63 21.23 25.72
C GLY A 328 11.99 20.86 24.28
N LEU A 329 13.27 20.67 23.99
CA LEU A 329 13.79 20.38 22.66
C LEU A 329 15.05 19.51 22.76
N GLY A 330 15.16 18.52 21.90
CA GLY A 330 16.33 17.65 21.82
C GLY A 330 15.93 16.20 21.66
N ILE A 331 16.94 15.36 21.46
CA ILE A 331 16.76 13.93 21.18
C ILE A 331 16.10 13.26 22.39
N GLU A 332 16.46 13.66 23.59
CA GLU A 332 15.96 13.16 24.86
C GLU A 332 14.47 13.43 25.04
N VAL A 333 13.97 14.58 24.56
CA VAL A 333 12.53 14.91 24.56
C VAL A 333 11.76 13.99 23.62
N CYS A 334 12.37 13.67 22.47
CA CYS A 334 11.78 12.75 21.48
C CYS A 334 11.73 11.32 22.02
N GLU A 335 12.79 10.88 22.70
CA GLU A 335 12.86 9.55 23.30
C GLU A 335 11.84 9.37 24.42
N LEU A 336 11.61 10.41 25.24
CA LEU A 336 10.56 10.41 26.26
C LEU A 336 9.16 10.23 25.64
N LEU A 337 8.82 11.06 24.64
CA LEU A 337 7.49 11.03 24.01
C LEU A 337 7.27 9.76 23.17
N ASP A 338 8.31 9.22 22.51
CA ASP A 338 8.27 7.95 21.78
C ASP A 338 8.03 6.77 22.74
N ALA A 339 8.74 6.73 23.87
CA ALA A 339 8.56 5.68 24.86
C ALA A 339 7.14 5.68 25.45
N LEU A 340 6.63 6.86 25.81
CA LEU A 340 5.28 7.04 26.36
C LEU A 340 4.19 6.70 25.34
N SER A 341 4.26 7.24 24.12
CA SER A 341 3.27 6.95 23.08
C SER A 341 3.29 5.49 22.64
N THR A 342 4.48 4.87 22.56
CA THR A 342 4.61 3.43 22.30
C THR A 342 3.93 2.61 23.38
N ALA A 343 4.12 2.97 24.65
CA ALA A 343 3.49 2.29 25.77
C ALA A 343 1.96 2.43 25.71
N VAL A 344 1.44 3.63 25.39
CA VAL A 344 -0.02 3.87 25.25
C VAL A 344 -0.61 3.01 24.13
N VAL A 345 0.04 2.98 22.96
CA VAL A 345 -0.42 2.18 21.82
C VAL A 345 -0.32 0.68 22.09
N ARG A 346 0.61 0.24 22.95
CA ARG A 346 0.74 -1.17 23.37
C ARG A 346 -0.24 -1.56 24.49
N GLY A 347 -0.63 -0.61 25.34
CA GLY A 347 -1.51 -0.81 26.49
C GLY A 347 -2.99 -0.62 26.19
N LYS A 348 -3.34 0.24 25.22
CA LYS A 348 -4.65 0.21 24.56
C LYS A 348 -4.62 -0.94 23.57
N GLU A 349 -5.58 -1.85 23.64
CA GLU A 349 -5.85 -2.78 22.56
C GLU A 349 -6.31 -2.00 21.32
N TYR A 350 -5.37 -1.41 20.58
CA TYR A 350 -5.59 -1.23 19.15
C TYR A 350 -5.54 -2.62 18.56
N CYS A 351 -6.72 -3.11 18.21
CA CYS A 351 -6.91 -4.44 17.66
C CYS A 351 -6.13 -4.54 16.34
N THR A 352 -4.94 -5.14 16.37
CA THR A 352 -4.22 -5.56 15.16
C THR A 352 -4.74 -6.90 14.62
N THR A 353 -5.88 -7.35 15.14
CA THR A 353 -6.65 -8.50 14.67
C THR A 353 -7.87 -7.94 13.95
N PRO A 354 -8.24 -8.42 12.74
CA PRO A 354 -9.55 -8.05 12.18
C PRO A 354 -10.65 -8.37 13.22
N PRO A 355 -11.69 -7.53 13.36
CA PRO A 355 -12.70 -7.74 14.38
C PRO A 355 -13.25 -9.15 14.28
N GLN A 356 -13.18 -9.91 15.39
CA GLN A 356 -13.96 -11.13 15.48
C GLN A 356 -15.41 -10.71 15.62
N TYR A 357 -16.19 -10.99 14.58
CA TYR A 357 -17.64 -10.92 14.62
C TYR A 357 -18.15 -11.74 15.82
N PRO A 358 -19.13 -11.23 16.59
CA PRO A 358 -19.99 -12.11 17.35
C PRO A 358 -20.57 -13.11 16.34
N LYS A 359 -20.22 -14.39 16.47
CA LYS A 359 -21.11 -15.41 15.93
C LYS A 359 -22.36 -15.31 16.76
N GLU A 360 -23.39 -14.64 16.23
CA GLU A 360 -24.73 -15.00 16.66
C GLU A 360 -24.86 -16.51 16.44
N LEU A 361 -25.18 -17.21 17.53
CA LEU A 361 -25.70 -18.56 17.41
C LEU A 361 -26.97 -18.44 16.58
N VAL A 362 -26.91 -18.92 15.35
CA VAL A 362 -28.07 -19.53 14.74
C VAL A 362 -28.38 -20.73 15.62
N GLU A 363 -29.32 -20.57 16.54
CA GLU A 363 -30.00 -21.72 17.15
C GLU A 363 -30.70 -22.46 16.01
N THR A 364 -30.02 -23.46 15.47
CA THR A 364 -30.68 -24.57 14.78
C THR A 364 -31.45 -25.34 15.84
N LEU A 365 -32.69 -24.94 16.07
CA LEU A 365 -33.71 -25.83 16.64
C LEU A 365 -34.12 -26.78 15.52
N ASP A 366 -33.45 -27.93 15.45
CA ASP A 366 -34.07 -29.12 14.90
C ASP A 366 -33.68 -30.38 15.70
N SER A 367 -34.74 -30.99 16.22
CA SER A 367 -34.89 -32.34 16.73
C SER A 367 -34.22 -32.72 18.06
N CYS A 368 -35.05 -32.88 19.09
CA CYS A 368 -35.06 -34.08 19.93
C CYS A 368 -36.51 -34.32 20.38
N ASP A 369 -37.17 -35.24 19.67
CA ASP A 369 -38.20 -36.09 20.25
C ASP A 369 -37.58 -36.82 21.44
N GLU A 370 -38.05 -36.56 22.66
CA GLU A 370 -38.11 -37.58 23.72
C GLU A 370 -39.42 -37.40 24.47
N LEU A 371 -40.37 -38.24 24.08
CA LEU A 371 -41.42 -38.77 24.94
C LEU A 371 -40.75 -39.38 26.18
N ASP A 372 -41.23 -39.05 27.39
CA ASP A 372 -41.74 -40.13 28.23
C ASP A 372 -42.78 -39.68 29.26
N VAL A 373 -43.61 -40.68 29.56
CA VAL A 373 -44.94 -40.67 30.14
C VAL A 373 -44.89 -40.63 31.68
N THR A 374 -45.94 -40.06 32.29
CA THR A 374 -46.74 -40.54 33.46
C THR A 374 -47.12 -39.39 34.39
N ASP A 375 -48.40 -39.03 34.48
CA ASP A 375 -49.36 -39.69 35.36
C ASP A 375 -50.79 -39.21 35.09
N ASP A 376 -51.72 -40.13 35.35
CA ASP A 376 -53.16 -40.02 35.28
C ASP A 376 -53.75 -38.89 36.14
N GLU A 377 -54.82 -38.24 35.66
CA GLU A 377 -56.10 -38.24 36.38
C GLU A 377 -57.26 -37.68 35.52
N GLN A 378 -58.03 -38.63 34.99
CA GLN A 378 -59.48 -38.77 35.16
C GLN A 378 -60.43 -37.56 35.03
N HIS A 379 -61.33 -37.71 34.05
CA HIS A 379 -62.79 -37.60 34.17
C HIS A 379 -63.48 -36.26 34.52
N SER A 380 -64.19 -35.79 33.49
CA SER A 380 -65.66 -35.69 33.47
C SER A 380 -66.35 -34.33 33.72
N SER A 381 -67.20 -34.03 32.72
CA SER A 381 -68.58 -33.55 32.84
C SER A 381 -68.87 -32.04 32.95
N CYS A 382 -69.91 -31.69 32.17
CA CYS A 382 -70.95 -30.69 32.41
C CYS A 382 -70.54 -29.25 32.76
N GLY A 383 -70.60 -28.39 31.75
CA GLY A 383 -71.82 -27.62 31.49
C GLY A 383 -72.53 -26.91 32.66
N TRP A 384 -72.52 -25.57 32.54
CA TRP A 384 -73.58 -24.60 32.83
C TRP A 384 -73.66 -23.90 34.21
N ALA A 385 -73.44 -22.59 34.09
CA ALA A 385 -74.18 -21.47 34.69
C ALA A 385 -73.84 -21.01 36.11
N GLY A 386 -73.70 -19.68 36.24
CA GLY A 386 -73.94 -18.97 37.50
C GLY A 386 -72.90 -17.92 37.85
N GLU A 387 -73.29 -16.67 37.65
CA GLU A 387 -72.76 -15.42 38.20
C GLU A 387 -71.94 -15.51 39.50
N SER A 388 -70.87 -14.71 39.61
CA SER A 388 -70.68 -13.73 40.70
C SER A 388 -69.24 -13.20 40.74
N THR A 389 -69.19 -11.88 40.85
CA THR A 389 -68.14 -10.98 41.34
C THR A 389 -67.05 -11.53 42.26
N THR A 390 -65.84 -10.97 42.02
CA THR A 390 -64.78 -10.54 42.94
C THR A 390 -63.80 -11.55 43.56
N SER A 391 -62.53 -11.25 43.27
CA SER A 391 -61.30 -11.46 44.05
C SER A 391 -60.67 -12.85 44.06
N LEU A 392 -59.56 -13.00 43.33
CA LEU A 392 -58.26 -13.43 43.86
C LEU A 392 -57.17 -13.21 42.81
N ALA A 393 -56.11 -12.51 43.23
CA ALA A 393 -54.98 -12.10 42.44
C ALA A 393 -54.08 -13.29 42.04
N CYS A 394 -53.57 -13.29 40.81
CA CYS A 394 -52.25 -13.79 40.47
C CYS A 394 -51.58 -12.73 39.59
N GLU A 395 -50.36 -12.39 39.98
CA GLU A 395 -49.45 -11.45 39.32
C GLU A 395 -48.92 -12.04 38.00
N ASP A 396 -48.27 -11.17 37.22
CA ASP A 396 -47.60 -11.40 35.92
C ASP A 396 -48.45 -11.31 34.65
N ASP A 397 -48.89 -10.09 34.34
CA ASP A 397 -49.03 -9.59 32.96
C ASP A 397 -48.88 -8.06 32.93
N ASP A 398 -47.67 -7.54 33.14
CA ASP A 398 -47.32 -6.10 33.02
C ASP A 398 -46.22 -5.84 31.98
N VAL A 399 -46.43 -6.27 30.74
CA VAL A 399 -45.58 -5.84 29.60
C VAL A 399 -46.35 -4.97 28.60
N PHE A 400 -47.67 -5.17 28.44
CA PHE A 400 -48.46 -4.44 27.45
C PHE A 400 -48.92 -3.05 27.93
N SER A 401 -49.02 -2.83 29.25
CA SER A 401 -49.43 -1.56 29.86
C SER A 401 -48.34 -0.48 29.85
N ARG A 402 -47.06 -0.85 29.69
CA ARG A 402 -45.92 0.07 29.78
C ARG A 402 -45.56 0.78 28.47
N TRP A 403 -46.12 0.37 27.34
CA TRP A 403 -45.76 0.92 26.02
C TRP A 403 -46.71 2.03 25.53
N ILE A 404 -47.71 2.39 26.33
CA ILE A 404 -48.64 3.49 26.02
C ILE A 404 -48.48 4.58 27.08
N VAL A 405 -47.53 5.49 26.88
CA VAL A 405 -47.54 6.78 27.59
C VAL A 405 -48.58 7.66 26.89
N VAL A 406 -49.81 7.69 27.41
CA VAL A 406 -50.76 8.75 27.07
C VAL A 406 -50.32 10.00 27.83
N LYS A 407 -49.70 10.97 27.15
CA LYS A 407 -49.65 12.34 27.68
C LYS A 407 -51.07 12.91 27.58
N GLU A 408 -51.74 13.07 28.72
CA GLU A 408 -52.93 13.92 28.80
C GLU A 408 -52.49 15.37 28.63
N GLU A 409 -52.63 15.93 27.42
CA GLU A 409 -52.57 17.38 27.22
C GLU A 409 -53.94 17.99 27.53
N ASN A 410 -53.91 18.95 28.44
CA ASN A 410 -55.05 19.77 28.83
C ASN A 410 -55.65 20.48 27.62
N GLN A 411 -56.98 20.40 27.55
CA GLN A 411 -57.84 20.98 26.55
C GLN A 411 -57.72 22.52 26.45
N HIS A 412 -57.56 23.03 25.23
CA HIS A 412 -58.22 24.26 24.79
C HIS A 412 -58.85 24.01 23.41
N PRO A 413 -60.12 24.40 23.17
CA PRO A 413 -60.82 24.12 21.92
C PRO A 413 -60.69 25.31 20.97
N ASP A 414 -60.26 25.02 19.73
CA ASP A 414 -60.69 25.64 18.47
C ASP A 414 -59.55 25.54 17.45
N ASP A 415 -59.61 24.54 16.58
CA ASP A 415 -59.81 24.76 15.15
C ASP A 415 -59.63 23.44 14.37
N ASP A 416 -60.59 23.20 13.48
CA ASP A 416 -60.61 22.11 12.50
C ASP A 416 -59.31 22.06 11.68
N LYS A 417 -58.57 20.94 11.77
CA LYS A 417 -57.70 20.45 10.69
C LYS A 417 -57.24 19.00 10.91
N GLU A 418 -57.50 18.21 9.86
CA GLU A 418 -56.74 17.06 9.39
C GLU A 418 -56.77 15.75 10.22
N ASN A 419 -57.02 14.66 9.48
CA ASN A 419 -56.73 13.29 9.88
C ASN A 419 -55.23 13.15 10.24
N VAL A 420 -54.87 13.48 11.48
CA VAL A 420 -53.54 13.21 12.02
C VAL A 420 -53.45 11.71 12.30
N MET A 421 -52.82 10.99 11.37
CA MET A 421 -52.27 9.66 11.63
C MET A 421 -51.30 9.76 12.81
N ILE A 422 -51.49 8.88 13.79
CA ILE A 422 -50.70 8.78 15.02
C ILE A 422 -49.23 8.51 14.64
N HIS A 423 -48.36 9.52 14.69
CA HIS A 423 -46.91 9.32 14.66
C HIS A 423 -46.43 8.98 16.07
N SER A 424 -46.31 7.69 16.37
CA SER A 424 -45.40 7.21 17.40
C SER A 424 -44.05 6.95 16.75
N SER A 425 -42.97 7.49 17.33
CA SER A 425 -41.58 7.22 16.96
C SER A 425 -41.23 5.77 17.32
N ILE A 426 -41.77 4.82 16.56
CA ILE A 426 -41.48 3.41 16.69
C ILE A 426 -40.28 3.15 15.77
N ASP A 427 -39.21 2.58 16.32
CA ASP A 427 -38.08 2.09 15.53
C ASP A 427 -38.62 1.12 14.46
N PRO A 428 -38.50 1.46 13.16
CA PRO A 428 -39.07 0.67 12.07
C PRO A 428 -38.57 -0.78 12.07
N VAL A 429 -37.32 -1.01 12.52
CA VAL A 429 -36.71 -2.34 12.60
C VAL A 429 -37.31 -3.15 13.75
N ALA A 430 -37.51 -2.53 14.91
CA ALA A 430 -38.13 -3.18 16.06
C ALA A 430 -39.61 -3.53 15.80
N TRP A 431 -40.33 -2.66 15.09
CA TRP A 431 -41.71 -2.92 14.68
C TRP A 431 -41.83 -4.12 13.75
N GLU A 432 -40.95 -4.22 12.75
CA GLU A 432 -40.96 -5.34 11.80
C GLU A 432 -40.66 -6.68 12.49
N HIS A 433 -39.78 -6.68 13.50
CA HIS A 433 -39.49 -7.87 14.31
C HIS A 433 -40.71 -8.34 15.11
N GLU A 434 -41.38 -7.45 15.83
CA GLU A 434 -42.55 -7.83 16.64
C GLU A 434 -43.74 -8.23 15.77
N ARG A 435 -43.90 -7.60 14.59
CA ARG A 435 -44.90 -7.99 13.59
C ARG A 435 -44.68 -9.41 13.09
N ARG A 436 -43.45 -9.79 12.73
CA ARG A 436 -43.13 -11.17 12.28
C ARG A 436 -43.41 -12.20 13.37
N ARG A 437 -43.20 -11.84 14.63
CA ARG A 437 -43.49 -12.70 15.78
C ARG A 437 -44.99 -12.90 16.02
N MET A 438 -45.80 -11.86 15.81
CA MET A 438 -47.24 -11.87 16.16
C MET A 438 -48.16 -12.32 15.02
N LEU A 439 -47.80 -12.05 13.76
CA LEU A 439 -48.65 -12.34 12.61
C LEU A 439 -49.04 -13.84 12.47
N PRO A 440 -48.12 -14.81 12.64
CA PRO A 440 -48.48 -16.23 12.55
C PRO A 440 -49.42 -16.66 13.68
N LYS A 441 -49.25 -16.11 14.88
CA LYS A 441 -50.09 -16.40 16.05
C LYS A 441 -51.51 -15.89 15.86
N LEU A 442 -51.65 -14.67 15.32
CA LEU A 442 -52.94 -14.10 14.97
C LEU A 442 -53.63 -14.91 13.88
N GLN A 443 -52.90 -15.35 12.84
CA GLN A 443 -53.44 -16.22 11.79
C GLN A 443 -53.88 -17.59 12.31
N ALA A 444 -53.11 -18.19 13.23
CA ALA A 444 -53.48 -19.46 13.86
C ALA A 444 -54.75 -19.34 14.72
N VAL A 445 -54.87 -18.26 15.52
CA VAL A 445 -56.09 -17.97 16.28
C VAL A 445 -57.28 -17.72 15.34
N LEU A 446 -57.06 -17.04 14.21
CA LEU A 446 -58.08 -16.79 13.19
C LEU A 446 -58.60 -18.11 12.58
N GLN A 447 -57.71 -19.03 12.22
CA GLN A 447 -58.06 -20.32 11.64
C GLN A 447 -58.80 -21.22 12.65
N ASP A 448 -58.35 -21.27 13.91
CA ASP A 448 -59.02 -22.04 14.97
C ASP A 448 -60.45 -21.52 15.23
N LYS A 449 -60.63 -20.19 15.26
CA LYS A 449 -61.94 -19.56 15.49
C LYS A 449 -62.89 -19.70 14.28
N LEU A 450 -62.37 -19.66 13.05
CA LEU A 450 -63.15 -19.87 11.82
C LEU A 450 -63.71 -21.29 11.72
N GLN A 451 -63.00 -22.29 12.26
CA GLN A 451 -63.47 -23.67 12.26
C GLN A 451 -64.56 -23.97 13.30
N ARG A 452 -64.73 -23.12 14.32
CA ARG A 452 -65.50 -23.46 15.53
C ARG A 452 -66.84 -22.76 15.72
N CYS A 453 -67.30 -21.84 14.86
CA CYS A 453 -68.56 -21.08 15.12
C CYS A 453 -69.44 -20.75 13.88
N PRO A 454 -70.80 -20.70 14.00
CA PRO A 454 -71.73 -20.48 12.89
C PRO A 454 -71.89 -19.01 12.44
N ILE A 455 -72.51 -18.84 11.27
CA ILE A 455 -72.39 -17.74 10.29
C ILE A 455 -72.89 -16.33 10.71
N GLU A 456 -73.63 -16.14 11.80
CA GLU A 456 -74.33 -14.88 12.08
C GLU A 456 -74.05 -14.28 13.47
N SER A 457 -72.89 -13.66 13.67
CA SER A 457 -72.67 -12.82 14.88
C SER A 457 -71.70 -11.66 14.63
N SER A 458 -71.81 -10.63 15.49
CA SER A 458 -71.11 -9.33 15.47
C SER A 458 -69.56 -9.40 15.42
N TRP A 459 -68.99 -10.59 15.55
CA TRP A 459 -67.56 -10.85 15.37
C TRP A 459 -67.12 -10.71 13.90
N ARG A 460 -67.99 -10.99 12.92
CA ARG A 460 -67.61 -10.95 11.50
C ARG A 460 -67.30 -9.52 11.03
N VAL A 461 -67.98 -8.52 11.61
CA VAL A 461 -67.68 -7.09 11.39
C VAL A 461 -66.34 -6.71 12.02
N ARG A 462 -66.03 -7.21 13.24
CA ARG A 462 -64.71 -7.01 13.87
C ARG A 462 -63.60 -7.74 13.12
N LEU A 463 -63.91 -8.91 12.52
CA LEU A 463 -62.98 -9.69 11.70
C LEU A 463 -62.62 -8.96 10.40
N ILE A 464 -63.61 -8.32 9.76
CA ILE A 464 -63.38 -7.48 8.58
C ILE A 464 -62.50 -6.27 8.96
N LEU A 465 -62.76 -5.61 10.10
CA LEU A 465 -61.91 -4.53 10.63
C LEU A 465 -60.47 -4.98 10.89
N VAL A 466 -60.26 -6.17 11.46
CA VAL A 466 -58.92 -6.74 11.67
C VAL A 466 -58.25 -7.11 10.34
N GLN A 467 -59.00 -7.61 9.35
CA GLN A 467 -58.48 -7.85 8.00
C GLN A 467 -58.11 -6.55 7.27
N ASP A 468 -58.89 -5.49 7.44
CA ASP A 468 -58.66 -4.19 6.80
C ASP A 468 -57.47 -3.46 7.44
N GLN A 469 -57.32 -3.57 8.78
CA GLN A 469 -56.12 -3.12 9.48
C GLN A 469 -54.88 -3.95 9.14
N ALA A 470 -55.01 -5.27 8.99
CA ALA A 470 -53.93 -6.13 8.49
C ALA A 470 -53.53 -5.76 7.05
N GLY A 471 -54.51 -5.41 6.19
CA GLY A 471 -54.27 -4.89 4.85
C GLY A 471 -53.54 -3.54 4.85
N SER A 472 -53.89 -2.64 5.77
CA SER A 472 -53.18 -1.37 5.95
C SER A 472 -51.74 -1.54 6.48
N ILE A 473 -51.51 -2.54 7.35
CA ILE A 473 -50.16 -2.94 7.80
C ILE A 473 -49.32 -3.50 6.63
N VAL A 474 -49.96 -4.17 5.66
CA VAL A 474 -49.31 -4.66 4.43
C VAL A 474 -49.11 -3.53 3.41
N ALA A 475 -49.95 -2.51 3.36
CA ALA A 475 -49.77 -1.36 2.48
C ALA A 475 -48.59 -0.46 2.93
N GLY A 476 -48.41 -0.24 4.24
CA GLY A 476 -47.23 0.43 4.80
C GLY A 476 -45.93 -0.39 4.70
N GLN A 477 -45.99 -1.60 4.14
CA GLN A 477 -44.87 -2.54 4.01
C GLN A 477 -43.88 -2.13 2.94
N GLU A 478 -44.30 -1.44 1.88
CA GLU A 478 -43.38 -0.97 0.82
C GLU A 478 -42.62 0.29 1.25
N ASP A 479 -43.33 1.29 1.77
CA ASP A 479 -42.73 2.55 2.22
C ASP A 479 -41.74 2.34 3.37
N MET A 480 -42.10 1.54 4.37
CA MET A 480 -41.24 1.27 5.53
C MET A 480 -40.06 0.35 5.17
N ARG A 481 -40.22 -0.58 4.22
CA ARG A 481 -39.07 -1.35 3.69
C ARG A 481 -38.09 -0.46 2.94
N HIS A 482 -38.59 0.54 2.23
CA HIS A 482 -37.75 1.50 1.52
C HIS A 482 -36.99 2.39 2.51
N GLU A 483 -37.65 2.85 3.57
CA GLU A 483 -37.04 3.67 4.63
C GLU A 483 -36.00 2.89 5.44
N ILE A 484 -36.29 1.64 5.81
CA ILE A 484 -35.33 0.73 6.47
C ILE A 484 -34.12 0.50 5.54
N ALA A 485 -34.34 0.23 4.26
CA ALA A 485 -33.26 0.03 3.30
C ALA A 485 -32.38 1.28 3.13
N GLN A 486 -32.97 2.49 3.16
CA GLN A 486 -32.22 3.75 3.10
C GLN A 486 -31.39 3.99 4.37
N ILE A 487 -31.94 3.69 5.55
CA ILE A 487 -31.22 3.83 6.82
C ILE A 487 -30.09 2.80 6.93
N GLU A 488 -30.34 1.55 6.53
CA GLU A 488 -29.33 0.50 6.47
C GLU A 488 -28.23 0.84 5.46
N ALA A 489 -28.59 1.34 4.27
CA ALA A 489 -27.62 1.81 3.27
C ALA A 489 -26.78 2.99 3.76
N SER A 490 -27.39 3.97 4.45
CA SER A 490 -26.67 5.11 5.01
C SER A 490 -25.73 4.70 6.15
N ARG A 491 -26.14 3.76 7.00
CA ARG A 491 -25.28 3.21 8.07
C ARG A 491 -24.14 2.38 7.49
N GLN A 492 -24.41 1.58 6.46
CA GLN A 492 -23.39 0.82 5.75
C GLN A 492 -22.39 1.75 5.06
N GLN A 493 -22.84 2.82 4.40
CA GLN A 493 -21.96 3.79 3.76
C GLN A 493 -21.03 4.51 4.77
N GLN A 494 -21.54 4.86 5.95
CA GLN A 494 -20.73 5.46 7.02
C GLN A 494 -19.72 4.46 7.60
N ALA A 495 -20.13 3.20 7.79
CA ALA A 495 -19.24 2.13 8.23
C ALA A 495 -18.13 1.86 7.20
N ASP A 496 -18.48 1.78 5.91
CA ASP A 496 -17.52 1.59 4.82
C ASP A 496 -16.54 2.78 4.71
N GLN A 497 -17.01 4.01 4.94
CA GLN A 497 -16.14 5.20 4.96
C GLN A 497 -15.17 5.19 6.15
N LEU A 498 -15.65 4.82 7.33
CA LEU A 498 -14.81 4.65 8.53
C LEU A 498 -13.79 3.52 8.35
N GLU A 499 -14.20 2.39 7.76
CA GLU A 499 -13.32 1.26 7.48
C GLU A 499 -12.25 1.63 6.45
N ARG A 500 -12.60 2.36 5.39
CA ARG A 500 -11.62 2.89 4.42
C ARG A 500 -10.65 3.86 5.08
N TYR A 501 -11.14 4.76 5.95
CA TYR A 501 -10.30 5.73 6.65
C TYR A 501 -9.35 5.05 7.64
N GLU A 502 -9.84 4.07 8.40
CA GLU A 502 -9.03 3.28 9.33
C GLU A 502 -7.99 2.44 8.58
N LYS A 503 -8.36 1.82 7.46
CA LYS A 503 -7.44 1.11 6.57
C LYS A 503 -6.37 2.04 6.00
N GLN A 504 -6.74 3.23 5.52
CA GLN A 504 -5.78 4.24 5.03
C GLN A 504 -4.82 4.70 6.12
N LEU A 505 -5.30 4.94 7.35
CA LEU A 505 -4.46 5.30 8.48
C LEU A 505 -3.50 4.16 8.87
N ASN A 506 -3.99 2.92 8.86
CA ASN A 506 -3.19 1.75 9.19
C ASN A 506 -2.16 1.44 8.10
N ASP A 507 -2.52 1.58 6.82
CA ASP A 507 -1.61 1.45 5.68
C ASP A 507 -0.54 2.55 5.70
N ARG A 508 -0.92 3.79 6.03
CA ARG A 508 0.01 4.90 6.22
C ARG A 508 0.97 4.62 7.38
N PHE A 509 0.47 4.16 8.52
CA PHE A 509 1.29 3.80 9.69
C PHE A 509 2.24 2.63 9.38
N LEU A 510 1.73 1.57 8.75
CA LEU A 510 2.52 0.39 8.36
C LEU A 510 3.56 0.77 7.31
N ARG A 511 3.22 1.63 6.35
CA ARG A 511 4.17 2.19 5.38
C ARG A 511 5.25 2.98 6.09
N THR A 512 4.93 3.99 6.91
CA THR A 512 5.92 4.78 7.67
C THR A 512 6.80 3.90 8.56
N ARG A 513 6.23 2.86 9.18
CA ARG A 513 6.99 1.89 9.98
C ARG A 513 7.91 1.03 9.11
N ARG A 514 7.45 0.58 7.94
CA ARG A 514 8.26 -0.17 6.97
C ARG A 514 9.41 0.69 6.45
N LEU A 515 9.12 1.92 6.05
CA LEU A 515 10.11 2.94 5.69
C LEU A 515 11.14 3.15 6.79
N TYR A 516 10.71 3.31 8.04
CA TYR A 516 11.63 3.45 9.16
C TYR A 516 12.52 2.22 9.34
N HIS A 517 11.97 1.00 9.28
CA HIS A 517 12.75 -0.23 9.40
C HIS A 517 13.68 -0.45 8.22
N GLU A 518 13.25 -0.12 7.01
CA GLU A 518 14.07 -0.19 5.80
C GLU A 518 15.15 0.87 5.79
N SER A 519 14.87 2.11 6.17
CA SER A 519 15.88 3.17 6.32
C SER A 519 16.87 2.85 7.43
N LYS A 520 16.40 2.27 8.56
CA LYS A 520 17.29 1.79 9.63
C LYS A 520 18.16 0.64 9.14
N THR A 521 17.59 -0.32 8.40
CA THR A 521 18.33 -1.45 7.84
C THR A 521 19.29 -0.98 6.76
N ARG A 522 18.89 -0.05 5.88
CA ARG A 522 19.74 0.60 4.87
C ARG A 522 20.85 1.41 5.50
N LEU A 523 20.61 2.19 6.56
CA LEU A 523 21.65 2.90 7.30
C LEU A 523 22.63 1.93 7.97
N THR A 524 22.14 0.82 8.53
CA THR A 524 22.97 -0.21 9.18
C THR A 524 23.76 -1.03 8.16
N LYS A 525 23.16 -1.31 7.00
CA LYS A 525 23.77 -2.04 5.86
C LYS A 525 24.78 -1.15 5.12
N SER A 526 24.44 0.12 4.88
CA SER A 526 25.35 1.15 4.36
C SER A 526 26.52 1.42 5.33
N LEU A 527 26.34 1.24 6.66
CA LEU A 527 27.44 1.25 7.63
C LEU A 527 28.41 0.07 7.46
N GLY A 528 27.91 -1.10 7.04
CA GLY A 528 28.73 -2.27 6.72
C GLY A 528 29.34 -2.24 5.31
N GLU A 529 28.63 -1.64 4.35
CA GLU A 529 29.00 -1.59 2.94
C GLU A 529 29.82 -0.36 2.56
N MET A 530 29.78 0.73 3.32
CA MET A 530 30.68 1.89 3.11
C MET A 530 32.18 1.53 3.27
N GLN A 531 32.50 0.37 3.83
CA GLN A 531 33.86 -0.17 3.83
C GLN A 531 34.19 -1.04 2.59
N SER A 532 33.21 -1.37 1.74
CA SER A 532 33.34 -2.20 0.52
C SER A 532 32.90 -1.53 -0.80
N VAL A 533 32.43 -0.27 -0.78
CA VAL A 533 32.00 0.48 -1.99
C VAL A 533 33.10 0.61 -3.06
N GLN A 534 34.38 0.40 -2.72
CA GLN A 534 35.47 0.52 -3.69
C GLN A 534 35.56 -0.63 -4.71
N THR A 535 34.73 -1.69 -4.62
CA THR A 535 34.85 -2.88 -5.50
C THR A 535 33.61 -3.28 -6.33
N GLU A 536 32.40 -2.75 -6.07
CA GLU A 536 31.19 -3.05 -6.90
C GLU A 536 30.90 -1.96 -7.95
N SER A 537 30.26 -2.33 -9.06
CA SER A 537 30.00 -1.41 -10.18
C SER A 537 28.88 -0.40 -9.88
N PHE A 538 29.08 0.85 -10.30
CA PHE A 538 28.15 1.95 -10.09
C PHE A 538 27.95 2.81 -11.35
N LEU A 539 26.74 3.37 -11.48
CA LEU A 539 26.41 4.42 -12.43
C LEU A 539 26.23 5.74 -11.68
N THR A 540 26.93 6.78 -12.09
CA THR A 540 26.93 8.10 -11.43
C THR A 540 26.13 9.09 -12.27
N PHE A 541 25.20 9.82 -11.66
CA PHE A 541 24.67 11.07 -12.20
C PHE A 541 25.57 12.22 -11.72
N GLU A 542 26.49 12.64 -12.59
CA GLU A 542 27.66 13.48 -12.26
C GLU A 542 27.28 14.96 -12.16
N SER A 543 26.63 15.50 -13.19
CA SER A 543 26.33 16.94 -13.24
C SER A 543 25.18 17.28 -14.19
N ILE A 544 24.62 18.46 -13.95
CA ILE A 544 23.63 19.12 -14.80
C ILE A 544 24.22 20.47 -15.20
N GLN A 545 24.11 20.79 -16.48
CA GLN A 545 24.38 22.13 -16.99
C GLN A 545 23.17 22.63 -17.74
N PHE A 546 22.86 23.91 -17.61
CA PHE A 546 21.77 24.53 -18.34
C PHE A 546 22.26 25.85 -18.90
N ASP A 547 22.17 25.99 -20.22
CA ASP A 547 22.44 27.22 -20.94
C ASP A 547 21.09 27.87 -21.27
N ALA A 548 20.82 29.03 -20.68
CA ALA A 548 19.56 29.75 -20.88
C ALA A 548 19.48 30.43 -22.24
N GLU A 549 20.62 30.81 -22.83
CA GLU A 549 20.68 31.47 -24.13
C GLU A 549 20.29 30.49 -25.24
N SER A 550 20.92 29.32 -25.25
CA SER A 550 20.56 28.25 -26.19
C SER A 550 19.35 27.43 -25.75
N ARG A 551 18.92 27.55 -24.48
CA ARG A 551 17.85 26.77 -23.84
C ARG A 551 18.09 25.27 -23.88
N ILE A 552 19.34 24.87 -23.68
CA ILE A 552 19.76 23.47 -23.70
C ILE A 552 20.21 23.06 -22.30
N ALA A 553 19.58 22.02 -21.76
CA ALA A 553 20.05 21.29 -20.60
C ALA A 553 20.94 20.12 -21.03
N THR A 554 22.03 19.89 -20.31
CA THR A 554 22.94 18.77 -20.50
C THR A 554 23.06 17.98 -19.20
N PHE A 555 22.81 16.68 -19.27
CA PHE A 555 22.90 15.73 -18.17
C PHE A 555 24.09 14.81 -18.42
N ARG A 556 25.00 14.70 -17.44
CA ARG A 556 26.19 13.85 -17.56
C ARG A 556 26.14 12.67 -16.60
N PHE A 557 26.46 11.51 -17.14
CA PHE A 557 26.50 10.26 -16.40
C PHE A 557 27.87 9.59 -16.57
N HIS A 558 28.30 8.82 -15.58
CA HIS A 558 29.58 8.11 -15.61
C HIS A 558 29.43 6.71 -15.01
N PHE A 559 29.84 5.69 -15.77
CA PHE A 559 29.95 4.32 -15.30
C PHE A 559 31.38 4.06 -14.82
N CYS A 560 31.53 3.40 -13.66
CA CYS A 560 32.82 3.16 -13.00
C CYS A 560 33.89 2.44 -13.85
N GLY A 561 33.50 1.82 -14.97
CA GLY A 561 34.40 1.30 -16.00
C GLY A 561 35.07 2.38 -16.88
N GLY A 562 34.96 3.66 -16.52
CA GLY A 562 35.60 4.79 -17.20
C GLY A 562 34.78 5.40 -18.35
N ARG A 563 33.55 4.93 -18.57
CA ARG A 563 32.69 5.42 -19.65
C ARG A 563 31.81 6.56 -19.17
N ARG A 564 31.68 7.60 -20.00
CA ARG A 564 30.80 8.74 -19.75
C ARG A 564 29.72 8.81 -20.82
N PHE A 565 28.52 9.16 -20.38
CA PHE A 565 27.35 9.36 -21.22
C PHE A 565 26.86 10.79 -21.07
N GLN A 566 26.25 11.29 -22.13
CA GLN A 566 25.64 12.60 -22.13
C GLN A 566 24.25 12.50 -22.74
N ALA A 567 23.27 13.08 -22.05
CA ALA A 567 21.95 13.37 -22.60
C ALA A 567 21.78 14.88 -22.67
N THR A 568 21.01 15.36 -23.64
CA THR A 568 20.63 16.79 -23.69
C THR A 568 19.13 16.94 -23.86
N MET A 569 18.57 18.02 -23.34
CA MET A 569 17.17 18.40 -23.57
C MET A 569 17.13 19.84 -24.06
N SER A 570 16.42 20.07 -25.16
CA SER A 570 16.19 21.41 -25.71
C SER A 570 14.79 21.90 -25.39
N LEU A 571 14.68 23.17 -25.01
CA LEU A 571 13.40 23.82 -24.66
C LEU A 571 13.02 24.85 -25.71
N ALA A 572 11.82 24.72 -26.28
CA ALA A 572 11.29 25.66 -27.26
C ALA A 572 9.80 25.99 -27.01
N GLY A 573 9.30 27.00 -27.72
CA GLY A 573 7.92 27.48 -27.60
C GLY A 573 7.76 28.69 -26.66
N PRO A 574 6.51 29.04 -26.31
CA PRO A 574 6.15 30.28 -25.62
C PRO A 574 6.44 30.23 -24.10
N LEU A 575 7.70 29.98 -23.73
CA LEU A 575 8.19 29.93 -22.36
C LEU A 575 8.84 31.25 -21.94
N GLN A 576 8.70 31.62 -20.66
CA GLN A 576 9.47 32.72 -20.07
C GLN A 576 10.96 32.43 -20.21
N TYR A 577 11.77 33.48 -20.35
CA TYR A 577 13.22 33.32 -20.46
C TYR A 577 13.74 32.67 -19.17
N PRO A 578 14.33 31.48 -19.25
CA PRO A 578 14.78 30.78 -18.06
C PRO A 578 16.01 31.50 -17.50
N ASP A 579 16.05 31.69 -16.19
CA ASP A 579 17.22 32.22 -15.49
C ASP A 579 18.13 31.04 -15.13
N GLU A 580 19.38 31.02 -15.59
CA GLU A 580 20.36 29.96 -15.27
C GLU A 580 20.61 29.83 -13.77
N THR A 581 20.40 30.91 -13.01
CA THR A 581 20.56 30.93 -11.56
C THR A 581 19.32 30.44 -10.81
N SER A 582 18.24 30.12 -11.52
CA SER A 582 17.00 29.63 -10.93
C SER A 582 17.17 28.24 -10.31
N LEU A 583 17.22 28.21 -8.97
CA LEU A 583 17.28 26.97 -8.21
C LEU A 583 16.10 26.04 -8.50
N ALA A 584 14.94 26.59 -8.89
CA ALA A 584 13.76 25.80 -9.24
C ALA A 584 13.88 25.10 -10.58
N VAL A 585 14.43 25.79 -11.59
CA VAL A 585 14.75 25.19 -12.88
C VAL A 585 15.78 24.09 -12.66
N HIS A 586 16.82 24.36 -11.88
CA HIS A 586 17.83 23.36 -11.55
C HIS A 586 17.24 22.15 -10.79
N ASN A 587 16.27 22.37 -9.89
CA ASN A 587 15.59 21.31 -9.17
C ASN A 587 14.72 20.45 -10.09
N ALA A 588 13.94 21.05 -10.99
CA ALA A 588 13.19 20.32 -12.00
C ALA A 588 14.12 19.51 -12.93
N LEU A 589 15.22 20.11 -13.39
CA LEU A 589 16.23 19.42 -14.21
C LEU A 589 16.89 18.25 -13.47
N LEU A 590 17.16 18.36 -12.17
CA LEU A 590 17.65 17.23 -11.38
C LEU A 590 16.72 16.03 -11.46
N HIS A 591 15.41 16.25 -11.39
CA HIS A 591 14.41 15.18 -11.42
C HIS A 591 14.19 14.64 -12.84
N ILE A 592 14.28 15.48 -13.87
CA ILE A 592 14.33 15.04 -15.27
C ILE A 592 15.55 14.12 -15.49
N GLY A 593 16.72 14.48 -14.97
CA GLY A 593 17.92 13.65 -15.03
C GLY A 593 17.76 12.30 -14.32
N LEU A 594 16.97 12.22 -13.25
CA LEU A 594 16.60 10.96 -12.59
C LEU A 594 15.66 10.11 -13.48
N CYS A 595 14.72 10.70 -14.22
CA CYS A 595 13.90 9.98 -15.20
C CYS A 595 14.71 9.44 -16.39
N ILE A 596 15.77 10.14 -16.80
CA ILE A 596 16.69 9.77 -17.89
C ILE A 596 17.61 8.61 -17.47
N LEU A 597 18.03 8.58 -16.21
CA LEU A 597 19.05 7.68 -15.68
C LEU A 597 18.80 6.18 -15.97
N PRO A 598 17.58 5.63 -15.81
CA PRO A 598 17.26 4.24 -16.13
C PRO A 598 17.72 3.78 -17.52
N TRP A 599 17.72 4.67 -18.51
CA TRP A 599 18.17 4.38 -19.87
C TRP A 599 19.60 3.87 -19.90
N PHE A 600 20.50 4.57 -19.22
CA PHE A 600 21.90 4.17 -19.11
C PHE A 600 22.07 3.01 -18.13
N TRP A 601 21.26 2.94 -17.08
CA TRP A 601 21.36 1.88 -16.08
C TRP A 601 21.08 0.49 -16.65
N MET A 602 20.07 0.35 -17.51
CA MET A 602 19.72 -0.94 -18.16
C MET A 602 20.88 -1.52 -18.98
N GLY A 603 21.75 -0.69 -19.57
CA GLY A 603 22.90 -1.19 -20.33
C GLY A 603 24.02 -1.79 -19.47
N TYR A 604 24.20 -1.33 -18.23
CA TYR A 604 25.36 -1.69 -17.40
C TYR A 604 25.00 -2.46 -16.12
N ASN A 605 23.71 -2.54 -15.81
CA ASN A 605 23.15 -3.39 -14.75
C ASN A 605 23.85 -3.22 -13.38
N CYS A 606 24.16 -1.97 -13.03
CA CYS A 606 24.82 -1.63 -11.77
C CYS A 606 23.90 -1.92 -10.58
N LYS A 607 24.44 -2.36 -9.44
CA LYS A 607 23.63 -2.40 -8.21
C LYS A 607 23.44 -1.00 -7.61
N TYR A 608 24.45 -0.15 -7.75
CA TYR A 608 24.44 1.18 -7.16
C TYR A 608 24.30 2.28 -8.21
N ILE A 609 23.49 3.26 -7.86
CA ILE A 609 23.38 4.54 -8.54
C ILE A 609 23.91 5.61 -7.60
N ARG A 610 24.91 6.37 -8.03
CA ARG A 610 25.47 7.47 -7.26
C ARG A 610 24.94 8.80 -7.78
N ILE A 611 24.46 9.67 -6.89
CA ILE A 611 23.97 11.00 -7.24
C ILE A 611 24.95 12.06 -6.72
N GLU A 612 25.68 12.68 -7.65
CA GLU A 612 26.59 13.80 -7.39
C GLU A 612 26.00 15.13 -7.89
N ALA A 613 25.13 15.07 -8.89
CA ALA A 613 24.50 16.22 -9.54
C ALA A 613 23.64 17.09 -8.60
N GLY A 614 23.13 16.52 -7.50
CA GLY A 614 22.30 17.22 -6.53
C GLY A 614 22.05 16.40 -5.27
N TYR A 615 21.48 17.03 -4.24
CA TYR A 615 21.14 16.34 -2.99
C TYR A 615 19.71 15.80 -3.03
N LEU A 616 19.53 14.54 -2.62
CA LEU A 616 18.24 13.93 -2.32
C LEU A 616 18.23 13.51 -0.84
N ASN A 617 17.14 13.80 -0.14
CA ASN A 617 16.96 13.32 1.23
C ASN A 617 16.56 11.82 1.24
N PRO A 618 16.58 11.12 2.40
CA PRO A 618 16.24 9.70 2.47
C PRO A 618 14.84 9.32 1.97
N GLU A 619 13.85 10.20 2.12
CA GLU A 619 12.49 9.98 1.63
C GLU A 619 12.44 10.06 0.10
N GLN A 620 13.14 11.04 -0.49
CA GLN A 620 13.28 11.16 -1.94
C GLN A 620 14.03 9.95 -2.52
N VAL A 621 15.10 9.51 -1.86
CA VAL A 621 15.84 8.29 -2.25
C VAL A 621 14.91 7.09 -2.26
N HIS A 622 14.12 6.89 -1.20
CA HIS A 622 13.19 5.77 -1.17
C HIS A 622 12.12 5.86 -2.26
N PHE A 623 11.55 7.04 -2.52
CA PHE A 623 10.60 7.23 -3.61
C PHE A 623 11.20 6.80 -4.96
N TRP A 624 12.42 7.27 -5.28
CA TRP A 624 13.08 6.97 -6.54
C TRP A 624 13.49 5.50 -6.66
N GLU A 625 13.97 4.88 -5.58
CA GLU A 625 14.23 3.43 -5.56
C GLU A 625 12.95 2.65 -5.87
N GLU A 626 11.88 2.89 -5.13
CA GLU A 626 10.59 2.19 -5.32
C GLU A 626 10.02 2.45 -6.73
N PHE A 627 10.14 3.68 -7.24
CA PHE A 627 9.79 4.02 -8.61
C PHE A 627 10.56 3.17 -9.62
N TYR A 628 11.90 3.09 -9.52
CA TYR A 628 12.71 2.28 -10.44
C TYR A 628 12.37 0.80 -10.35
N GLN A 629 12.12 0.27 -9.16
CA GLN A 629 11.73 -1.13 -8.96
C GLN A 629 10.43 -1.48 -9.68
N ASN A 630 9.48 -0.53 -9.75
CA ASN A 630 8.17 -0.74 -10.37
C ASN A 630 8.18 -0.46 -11.88
N VAL A 631 8.77 0.67 -12.31
CA VAL A 631 8.78 1.05 -13.71
C VAL A 631 9.68 0.14 -14.56
N LEU A 632 10.74 -0.42 -13.97
CA LEU A 632 11.61 -1.40 -14.62
C LEU A 632 11.14 -2.85 -14.41
N SER A 633 9.94 -3.07 -13.86
CA SER A 633 9.48 -4.41 -13.48
C SER A 633 9.47 -5.41 -14.65
N GLU A 634 9.12 -4.95 -15.85
CA GLU A 634 9.20 -5.77 -17.07
C GLU A 634 10.65 -6.09 -17.43
N TYR A 635 11.53 -5.08 -17.51
CA TYR A 635 12.94 -5.28 -17.81
C TYR A 635 13.59 -6.28 -16.84
N LEU A 636 13.30 -6.12 -15.54
CA LEU A 636 13.81 -6.99 -14.49
C LEU A 636 13.28 -8.42 -14.63
N TYR A 637 12.00 -8.58 -14.98
CA TYR A 637 11.40 -9.89 -15.24
C TYR A 637 12.00 -10.58 -16.47
N LEU A 638 12.04 -9.90 -17.62
CA LEU A 638 12.56 -10.45 -18.89
C LEU A 638 14.01 -10.90 -18.78
N HIS A 639 14.80 -10.25 -17.91
CA HIS A 639 16.22 -10.53 -17.71
C HIS A 639 16.53 -11.33 -16.44
N GLY A 640 15.50 -11.76 -15.69
CA GLY A 640 15.65 -12.57 -14.47
C GLY A 640 16.45 -11.89 -13.37
N LEU A 641 16.28 -10.58 -13.21
CA LEU A 641 17.01 -9.74 -12.25
C LEU A 641 16.15 -9.49 -11.00
N ASP A 642 16.78 -9.49 -9.82
CA ASP A 642 16.14 -9.16 -8.54
C ASP A 642 15.51 -7.77 -8.57
N ARG A 643 14.27 -7.65 -8.08
CA ARG A 643 13.53 -6.39 -8.00
C ARG A 643 14.14 -5.41 -7.03
N ASP A 644 14.72 -5.86 -5.91
CA ASP A 644 15.19 -4.97 -4.83
C ASP A 644 16.69 -4.62 -4.95
N ARG A 645 17.32 -4.96 -6.08
CA ARG A 645 18.77 -4.86 -6.27
C ARG A 645 19.34 -3.45 -6.45
N LEU A 646 18.48 -2.47 -6.75
CA LEU A 646 18.89 -1.11 -7.08
C LEU A 646 18.96 -0.28 -5.81
N HIS A 647 20.11 0.37 -5.61
CA HIS A 647 20.38 1.20 -4.44
C HIS A 647 20.92 2.57 -4.85
N ILE A 648 20.31 3.64 -4.36
CA ILE A 648 20.75 5.01 -4.61
C ILE A 648 21.62 5.51 -3.45
N VAL A 649 22.81 5.98 -3.78
CA VAL A 649 23.76 6.61 -2.86
C VAL A 649 23.89 8.08 -3.23
N VAL A 650 23.69 8.98 -2.27
CA VAL A 650 23.76 10.43 -2.48
C VAL A 650 25.08 10.94 -1.91
N ASP A 651 25.98 11.37 -2.80
CA ASP A 651 27.31 11.87 -2.42
C ASP A 651 27.32 13.40 -2.25
N ALA A 652 26.34 14.10 -2.83
CA ALA A 652 26.15 15.52 -2.62
C ALA A 652 25.89 15.83 -1.13
N PRO A 653 26.52 16.87 -0.54
CA PRO A 653 26.24 17.25 0.84
C PRO A 653 24.84 17.87 0.97
N ALA A 654 24.22 17.75 2.14
CA ALA A 654 22.88 18.30 2.42
C ALA A 654 22.79 19.83 2.21
N SER A 655 23.91 20.54 2.23
CA SER A 655 23.98 21.97 1.88
C SER A 655 23.66 22.26 0.39
N LYS A 656 23.70 21.24 -0.48
CA LYS A 656 23.25 21.31 -1.88
C LYS A 656 21.77 20.94 -2.05
N ALA A 657 21.01 20.80 -0.97
CA ALA A 657 19.56 20.63 -1.04
C ALA A 657 18.95 21.83 -1.78
N LEU A 658 18.21 21.55 -2.84
CA LEU A 658 17.52 22.57 -3.61
C LEU A 658 16.20 22.93 -2.91
N PRO A 659 15.81 24.21 -2.89
CA PRO A 659 14.58 24.64 -2.23
C PRO A 659 13.35 24.11 -2.97
N VAL A 660 12.28 23.87 -2.20
CA VAL A 660 10.93 23.75 -2.73
C VAL A 660 10.44 25.16 -3.07
N LEU A 661 9.83 25.35 -4.23
CA LEU A 661 9.18 26.63 -4.53
C LEU A 661 7.91 26.79 -3.69
N SER A 662 8.04 27.44 -2.52
CA SER A 662 6.89 27.88 -1.70
C SER A 662 6.53 29.36 -1.92
N GLU A 663 7.48 30.18 -2.39
CA GLU A 663 7.30 31.65 -2.51
C GLU A 663 6.78 32.11 -3.88
N ARG A 664 6.83 31.25 -4.91
CA ARG A 664 6.35 31.56 -6.26
C ARG A 664 5.04 30.83 -6.50
N LYS A 665 3.92 31.41 -6.05
CA LYS A 665 2.60 30.96 -6.49
C LYS A 665 2.56 31.04 -8.02
N LEU A 666 2.45 29.92 -8.73
CA LEU A 666 2.10 29.91 -10.15
C LEU A 666 0.76 30.63 -10.33
N GLU A 667 -0.11 30.56 -9.32
CA GLU A 667 -1.26 31.44 -9.14
C GLU A 667 -0.87 32.88 -8.73
N GLN A 668 -0.20 33.62 -9.60
CA GLN A 668 0.00 35.06 -9.40
C GLN A 668 -1.08 35.95 -10.04
N GLN A 669 -2.04 35.37 -10.78
CA GLN A 669 -3.02 36.15 -11.57
C GLN A 669 -4.46 35.60 -11.59
N GLY A 670 -4.81 34.64 -10.73
CA GLY A 670 -6.20 34.16 -10.61
C GLY A 670 -6.80 33.52 -11.87
N LYS A 671 -5.96 33.06 -12.82
CA LYS A 671 -6.39 32.34 -14.02
C LYS A 671 -5.76 30.96 -14.05
N THR A 672 -6.57 29.94 -13.77
CA THR A 672 -6.21 28.53 -13.94
C THR A 672 -5.82 28.28 -15.39
N LYS A 673 -4.67 27.63 -15.59
CA LYS A 673 -4.21 27.19 -16.92
C LYS A 673 -3.78 25.73 -16.84
N VAL A 674 -4.16 24.97 -17.86
CA VAL A 674 -3.89 23.53 -17.96
C VAL A 674 -2.86 23.27 -19.05
N LEU A 675 -1.76 22.63 -18.70
CA LEU A 675 -0.81 22.11 -19.67
C LEU A 675 -1.23 20.68 -20.04
N VAL A 676 -1.36 20.40 -21.33
CA VAL A 676 -1.74 19.09 -21.85
C VAL A 676 -0.57 18.52 -22.64
N PRO A 677 0.06 17.41 -22.20
CA PRO A 677 1.07 16.75 -23.01
C PRO A 677 0.49 16.15 -24.29
N LEU A 678 1.13 16.43 -25.41
CA LEU A 678 0.78 15.98 -26.76
C LEU A 678 1.63 14.76 -27.14
N GLY A 679 1.04 13.57 -27.06
CA GLY A 679 1.70 12.31 -27.44
C GLY A 679 1.35 11.81 -28.85
N GLY A 680 0.42 12.46 -29.55
CA GLY A 680 0.01 12.09 -30.92
C GLY A 680 -0.91 10.87 -31.02
N GLY A 681 -1.15 10.16 -29.90
CA GLY A 681 -2.17 9.14 -29.78
C GLY A 681 -3.55 9.70 -29.41
N LYS A 682 -4.55 8.82 -29.35
CA LYS A 682 -5.95 9.17 -29.01
C LYS A 682 -6.09 9.87 -27.65
N ASP A 683 -5.30 9.46 -26.65
CA ASP A 683 -5.58 9.80 -25.26
C ASP A 683 -5.37 11.29 -24.98
N SER A 684 -4.22 11.84 -25.39
CA SER A 684 -3.96 13.28 -25.30
C SER A 684 -4.99 14.12 -26.07
N LEU A 685 -5.50 13.60 -27.19
CA LEU A 685 -6.50 14.27 -28.01
C LEU A 685 -7.87 14.25 -27.32
N VAL A 686 -8.26 13.15 -26.68
CA VAL A 686 -9.48 13.08 -25.87
C VAL A 686 -9.41 14.03 -24.68
N VAL A 687 -8.26 14.13 -24.00
CA VAL A 687 -8.07 15.11 -22.91
C VAL A 687 -8.35 16.52 -23.43
N TYR A 688 -7.77 16.90 -24.57
CA TYR A 688 -8.07 18.19 -25.20
C TYR A 688 -9.55 18.34 -25.58
N GLN A 689 -10.13 17.35 -26.24
CA GLN A 689 -11.53 17.38 -26.66
C GLN A 689 -12.48 17.53 -25.47
N LEU A 690 -12.19 16.92 -24.32
CA LEU A 690 -12.98 17.10 -23.11
C LEU A 690 -12.80 18.49 -22.52
N LEU A 691 -11.56 18.97 -22.40
CA LEU A 691 -11.27 20.32 -21.92
C LEU A 691 -11.83 21.42 -22.82
N SER A 692 -12.00 21.17 -24.12
CA SER A 692 -12.62 22.10 -25.07
C SER A 692 -14.11 22.34 -24.77
N SER A 693 -14.73 21.49 -23.95
CA SER A 693 -16.08 21.73 -23.40
C SER A 693 -16.08 22.67 -22.18
N SER A 694 -14.92 23.23 -21.80
CA SER A 694 -14.78 24.25 -20.76
C SER A 694 -14.15 25.54 -21.31
N ASP A 695 -14.27 26.62 -20.55
CA ASP A 695 -13.59 27.90 -20.80
C ASP A 695 -12.16 27.93 -20.24
N THR A 696 -11.66 26.81 -19.71
CA THR A 696 -10.33 26.73 -19.09
C THR A 696 -9.25 26.83 -20.17
N PRO A 697 -8.36 27.85 -20.13
CA PRO A 697 -7.27 27.94 -21.09
C PRO A 697 -6.32 26.75 -20.98
N CYS A 698 -5.97 26.16 -22.12
CA CYS A 698 -5.01 25.07 -22.19
C CYS A 698 -3.90 25.36 -23.21
N ALA A 699 -2.78 24.65 -23.09
CA ALA A 699 -1.68 24.70 -24.06
C ALA A 699 -1.08 23.31 -24.26
N TRP A 700 -0.52 23.09 -25.44
CA TRP A 700 0.17 21.84 -25.75
C TRP A 700 1.61 21.83 -25.23
N LEU A 701 2.03 20.68 -24.68
CA LEU A 701 3.42 20.33 -24.43
C LEU A 701 3.79 19.10 -25.27
N HIS A 702 4.69 19.25 -26.23
CA HIS A 702 5.33 18.10 -26.87
C HIS A 702 6.59 17.70 -26.10
N VAL A 703 6.71 16.41 -25.81
CA VAL A 703 7.94 15.79 -25.29
C VAL A 703 8.42 14.82 -26.35
N GLY A 704 9.65 15.00 -26.83
CA GLY A 704 10.21 14.23 -27.93
C GLY A 704 11.48 13.48 -27.54
N ASP A 705 11.72 12.31 -28.12
CA ASP A 705 12.87 11.43 -27.81
C ASP A 705 14.13 11.80 -28.60
N ARG A 706 13.95 12.70 -29.59
CA ARG A 706 14.96 13.15 -30.54
C ARG A 706 14.85 14.66 -30.78
N PRO A 707 15.97 15.33 -31.10
CA PRO A 707 15.95 16.73 -31.50
C PRO A 707 15.11 16.95 -32.77
N GLN A 708 14.31 18.02 -32.78
CA GLN A 708 13.48 18.46 -33.90
C GLN A 708 12.42 17.44 -34.34
N GLU A 709 12.01 16.53 -33.45
CA GLU A 709 10.95 15.56 -33.72
C GLU A 709 9.64 16.25 -34.09
N PHE A 710 9.25 17.27 -33.31
CA PHE A 710 8.05 18.06 -33.58
C PHE A 710 8.08 18.68 -34.99
N GLU A 711 9.24 19.20 -35.38
CA GLU A 711 9.39 19.88 -36.68
C GLU A 711 9.34 18.90 -37.87
N ARG A 712 9.66 17.63 -37.64
CA ARG A 712 9.65 16.58 -38.67
C ARG A 712 8.28 15.91 -38.80
N SER A 713 7.48 15.91 -37.74
CA SER A 713 6.14 15.32 -37.73
C SER A 713 5.09 16.30 -38.25
N TRP A 714 4.57 16.03 -39.44
CA TRP A 714 3.44 16.80 -39.99
C TRP A 714 2.19 16.67 -39.11
N ARG A 715 2.00 15.52 -38.44
CA ARG A 715 0.84 15.23 -37.59
C ARG A 715 0.79 16.15 -36.37
N PHE A 716 1.92 16.37 -35.70
CA PHE A 716 1.97 17.29 -34.56
C PHE A 716 1.69 18.74 -34.98
N LYS A 717 2.19 19.15 -36.14
CA LYS A 717 1.91 20.47 -36.71
C LYS A 717 0.43 20.65 -37.03
N GLU A 718 -0.16 19.65 -37.70
CA GLU A 718 -1.58 19.63 -38.04
C GLU A 718 -2.45 19.71 -36.78
N ILE A 719 -2.15 18.92 -35.74
CA ILE A 719 -2.89 18.96 -34.47
C ILE A 719 -2.83 20.35 -33.82
N VAL A 720 -1.65 21.00 -33.80
CA VAL A 720 -1.54 22.36 -33.26
C VAL A 720 -2.30 23.37 -34.11
N GLU A 721 -2.22 23.28 -35.44
CA GLU A 721 -2.96 24.15 -36.36
C GLU A 721 -4.49 24.00 -36.22
N MET A 722 -4.98 22.76 -36.16
CA MET A 722 -6.40 22.46 -35.94
C MET A 722 -6.92 23.02 -34.62
N THR A 723 -6.08 23.09 -33.59
CA THR A 723 -6.46 23.48 -32.22
C THR A 723 -6.03 24.91 -31.83
N GLN A 724 -5.42 25.66 -32.76
CA GLN A 724 -4.78 26.95 -32.51
C GLN A 724 -5.71 27.99 -31.85
N SER A 725 -7.02 27.92 -32.14
CA SER A 725 -8.02 28.82 -31.57
C SER A 725 -8.12 28.75 -30.04
N ARG A 726 -7.70 27.63 -29.44
CA ARG A 726 -7.73 27.38 -27.99
C ARG A 726 -6.36 27.24 -27.37
N THR A 727 -5.44 26.57 -28.05
CA THR A 727 -4.10 26.24 -27.51
C THR A 727 -3.03 27.25 -27.89
N GLY A 728 -3.35 28.18 -28.80
CA GLY A 728 -2.42 29.14 -29.38
C GLY A 728 -1.66 28.58 -30.59
N ASP A 729 -0.90 29.46 -31.25
CA ASP A 729 -0.26 29.15 -32.55
C ASP A 729 0.96 28.21 -32.45
N SER A 730 1.35 27.77 -31.25
CA SER A 730 2.54 26.92 -31.06
C SER A 730 2.45 26.07 -29.79
N ALA A 731 3.09 24.89 -29.83
CA ALA A 731 3.29 24.05 -28.66
C ALA A 731 4.57 24.42 -27.90
N ILE A 732 4.57 24.21 -26.59
CA ILE A 732 5.79 24.12 -25.78
C ILE A 732 6.48 22.80 -26.13
N ARG A 733 7.80 22.78 -26.19
CA ARG A 733 8.56 21.59 -26.60
C ARG A 733 9.73 21.31 -25.66
N CYS A 734 9.81 20.07 -25.20
CA CYS A 734 10.95 19.49 -24.49
C CYS A 734 11.46 18.31 -25.33
N GLU A 735 12.49 18.52 -26.15
CA GLU A 735 13.02 17.48 -27.03
C GLU A 735 14.37 16.98 -26.52
N HIS A 736 14.45 15.69 -26.24
CA HIS A 736 15.62 15.03 -25.69
C HIS A 736 16.55 14.50 -26.78
N ASN A 737 17.82 14.33 -26.45
CA ASN A 737 18.81 13.65 -27.24
C ASN A 737 19.56 12.66 -26.36
N MET A 738 19.34 11.37 -26.63
CA MET A 738 19.93 10.25 -25.91
C MET A 738 20.92 9.47 -26.80
N GLU A 739 21.40 10.06 -27.91
CA GLU A 739 22.08 9.42 -29.05
C GLU A 739 23.47 8.82 -28.78
N ASP A 740 23.87 8.53 -27.55
CA ASP A 740 25.03 7.67 -27.35
C ASP A 740 24.72 6.19 -27.72
N LYS A 741 24.35 5.93 -28.98
CA LYS A 741 24.03 4.62 -29.56
C LYS A 741 25.22 3.65 -29.59
N THR A 742 26.37 4.06 -29.05
CA THR A 742 27.51 3.16 -28.89
C THR A 742 27.20 2.10 -27.83
N TRP A 743 26.47 2.45 -26.76
CA TRP A 743 26.12 1.47 -25.74
C TRP A 743 25.07 0.48 -26.24
N GLU A 744 24.04 0.93 -26.97
CA GLU A 744 23.00 0.07 -27.56
C GLU A 744 23.62 -1.01 -28.44
N ARG A 745 24.62 -0.64 -29.25
CA ARG A 745 25.38 -1.57 -30.11
C ARG A 745 26.22 -2.56 -29.33
N GLU A 746 26.73 -2.18 -28.16
CA GLU A 746 27.56 -3.05 -27.32
C GLU A 746 26.75 -4.05 -26.51
N VAL A 747 25.53 -3.68 -26.10
CA VAL A 747 24.61 -4.60 -25.43
C VAL A 747 23.68 -5.33 -26.40
N ALA A 748 23.69 -4.96 -27.68
CA ALA A 748 22.95 -5.67 -28.73
C ALA A 748 23.34 -7.16 -28.75
N GLY A 749 22.34 -8.04 -28.81
CA GLY A 749 22.53 -9.49 -28.74
C GLY A 749 22.85 -10.04 -27.35
N THR A 750 23.03 -9.19 -26.33
CA THR A 750 23.16 -9.64 -24.93
C THR A 750 21.80 -9.77 -24.26
N ARG A 751 21.76 -10.41 -23.09
CA ARG A 751 20.60 -10.41 -22.18
C ARG A 751 20.37 -9.07 -21.47
N TYR A 752 20.97 -7.97 -21.92
CA TYR A 752 20.84 -6.66 -21.28
C TYR A 752 20.41 -5.59 -22.29
N GLN A 753 19.79 -6.01 -23.39
CA GLN A 753 19.16 -5.09 -24.32
C GLN A 753 18.11 -4.25 -23.59
N PRO A 754 18.06 -2.93 -23.84
CA PRO A 754 17.03 -2.08 -23.27
C PRO A 754 15.64 -2.61 -23.56
N ALA A 755 14.81 -2.69 -22.52
CA ALA A 755 13.36 -2.63 -22.66
C ALA A 755 12.94 -1.15 -22.54
N GLY A 756 11.73 -0.80 -22.96
CA GLY A 756 11.27 0.58 -23.15
C GLY A 756 11.63 1.57 -22.02
N HIS A 757 11.82 2.83 -22.40
CA HIS A 757 12.06 3.94 -21.45
C HIS A 757 10.81 4.18 -20.58
N PRO A 758 10.96 4.58 -19.30
CA PRO A 758 9.86 5.13 -18.48
C PRO A 758 9.38 6.49 -19.03
N TRP A 759 8.76 6.48 -20.21
CA TRP A 759 8.47 7.67 -20.99
C TRP A 759 7.41 8.55 -20.33
N ALA A 760 6.37 7.95 -19.74
CA ALA A 760 5.31 8.74 -19.10
C ALA A 760 5.82 9.45 -17.84
N ALA A 761 6.77 8.85 -17.13
CA ALA A 761 7.47 9.53 -16.04
C ALA A 761 8.30 10.72 -16.53
N LEU A 762 9.03 10.59 -17.65
CA LEU A 762 9.77 11.72 -18.24
C LEU A 762 8.82 12.85 -18.64
N VAL A 763 7.69 12.53 -19.29
CA VAL A 763 6.63 13.49 -19.63
C VAL A 763 6.11 14.21 -18.38
N ALA A 764 5.93 13.49 -17.26
CA ALA A 764 5.46 14.07 -16.01
C ALA A 764 6.43 15.15 -15.48
N PHE A 765 7.73 14.86 -15.40
CA PHE A 765 8.71 15.80 -14.86
C PHE A 765 9.11 16.91 -15.85
N ASP A 766 9.08 16.66 -17.16
CA ASP A 766 9.18 17.71 -18.18
C ASP A 766 8.01 18.68 -18.09
N SER A 767 6.80 18.16 -17.81
CA SER A 767 5.62 19.00 -17.59
C SER A 767 5.77 19.90 -16.37
N VAL A 768 6.47 19.47 -15.32
CA VAL A 768 6.79 20.33 -14.16
C VAL A 768 7.67 21.50 -14.58
N LEU A 769 8.73 21.25 -15.36
CA LEU A 769 9.60 22.33 -15.84
C LEU A 769 8.84 23.30 -16.76
N ALA A 770 8.07 22.77 -17.71
CA ALA A 770 7.23 23.57 -18.60
C ALA A 770 6.18 24.38 -17.81
N ALA A 771 5.61 23.81 -16.76
CA ALA A 771 4.69 24.51 -15.87
C ALA A 771 5.36 25.66 -15.12
N ILE A 772 6.57 25.46 -14.59
CA ILE A 772 7.36 26.51 -13.92
C ILE A 772 7.69 27.66 -14.89
N LEU A 773 8.10 27.35 -16.12
CA LEU A 773 8.52 28.34 -17.12
C LEU A 773 7.34 29.01 -17.85
N GLY A 774 6.20 28.32 -17.94
CA GLY A 774 4.99 28.81 -18.61
C GLY A 774 3.92 29.38 -17.66
N GLY A 775 4.07 29.20 -16.36
CA GLY A 775 3.08 29.62 -15.37
C GLY A 775 1.79 28.79 -15.41
N PHE A 776 1.90 27.48 -15.60
CA PHE A 776 0.75 26.57 -15.60
C PHE A 776 0.51 25.99 -14.22
N THR A 777 -0.72 26.08 -13.74
CA THR A 777 -1.13 25.59 -12.42
C THR A 777 -1.50 24.10 -12.40
N HIS A 778 -1.81 23.54 -13.57
CA HIS A 778 -2.34 22.20 -13.71
C HIS A 778 -1.67 21.48 -14.89
N VAL A 779 -1.40 20.19 -14.74
CA VAL A 779 -0.94 19.31 -15.82
C VAL A 779 -1.92 18.16 -15.94
N ALA A 780 -2.56 18.05 -17.10
CA ALA A 780 -3.55 17.01 -17.40
C ALA A 780 -2.95 15.98 -18.36
N VAL A 781 -2.54 14.81 -17.86
CA VAL A 781 -2.01 13.71 -18.68
C VAL A 781 -3.13 12.76 -19.12
N GLY A 782 -2.99 12.16 -20.30
CA GLY A 782 -3.96 11.22 -20.87
C GLY A 782 -3.69 9.77 -20.46
N ASN A 783 -3.58 9.48 -19.16
CA ASN A 783 -3.41 8.10 -18.69
C ASN A 783 -4.76 7.49 -18.31
N GLU A 784 -5.03 6.30 -18.82
CA GLU A 784 -6.28 5.55 -18.73
C GLU A 784 -6.32 4.52 -17.59
N ARG A 785 -7.53 4.10 -17.20
CA ARG A 785 -7.74 3.12 -16.12
C ARG A 785 -7.02 1.79 -16.36
N SER A 786 -6.94 1.37 -17.62
CA SER A 786 -6.38 0.07 -18.01
C SER A 786 -4.86 -0.02 -17.74
N ALA A 787 -4.17 1.10 -17.54
CA ALA A 787 -2.78 1.15 -17.12
C ALA A 787 -2.54 0.61 -15.70
N ASN A 788 -3.59 0.51 -14.87
CA ASN A 788 -3.51 -0.11 -13.53
C ASN A 788 -3.37 -1.63 -13.58
N TYR A 789 -3.66 -2.26 -14.73
CA TYR A 789 -3.65 -3.70 -14.89
C TYR A 789 -2.32 -4.16 -15.50
N GLY A 790 -1.57 -4.94 -14.71
CA GLY A 790 -0.28 -5.51 -15.10
C GLY A 790 -0.40 -6.56 -16.22
N ASN A 791 0.74 -7.17 -16.56
CA ASN A 791 0.86 -8.07 -17.71
C ASN A 791 0.46 -9.53 -17.42
N ASN A 792 -0.37 -9.77 -16.40
CA ASN A 792 -0.74 -11.10 -15.88
C ASN A 792 0.47 -11.99 -15.50
N VAL A 793 1.59 -11.36 -15.13
CA VAL A 793 2.82 -12.03 -14.72
C VAL A 793 3.25 -11.53 -13.35
N VAL A 794 3.78 -12.44 -12.54
CA VAL A 794 4.33 -12.15 -11.21
C VAL A 794 5.83 -12.44 -11.22
N HIS A 795 6.63 -11.44 -10.86
CA HIS A 795 8.07 -11.55 -10.68
C HIS A 795 8.41 -11.29 -9.22
N GLU A 796 9.00 -12.28 -8.55
CA GLU A 796 9.36 -12.24 -7.12
C GLU A 796 8.18 -11.86 -6.19
N GLY A 797 6.99 -12.41 -6.48
CA GLY A 797 5.79 -12.19 -5.67
C GLY A 797 5.13 -10.83 -5.87
N ARG A 798 5.62 -10.00 -6.80
CA ARG A 798 5.02 -8.71 -7.16
C ARG A 798 4.56 -8.73 -8.64
N PRO A 799 3.44 -8.10 -8.99
CA PRO A 799 2.98 -8.05 -10.38
C PRO A 799 3.97 -7.25 -11.25
N VAL A 800 4.11 -7.69 -12.50
CA VAL A 800 4.82 -6.98 -13.56
C VAL A 800 3.83 -6.07 -14.27
N ASN A 801 4.17 -4.80 -14.44
CA ASN A 801 3.34 -3.83 -15.16
C ASN A 801 4.21 -2.95 -16.08
N HIS A 802 4.13 -3.19 -17.39
CA HIS A 802 4.77 -2.39 -18.45
C HIS A 802 4.33 -0.92 -18.42
N GLN A 803 3.14 -0.63 -17.91
CA GLN A 803 2.51 0.70 -17.90
C GLN A 803 2.46 1.31 -16.49
N TYR A 804 3.33 0.88 -15.58
CA TYR A 804 3.29 1.33 -14.19
C TYR A 804 3.35 2.87 -14.05
N ASP A 805 4.16 3.56 -14.87
CA ASP A 805 4.29 5.03 -14.85
C ASP A 805 3.07 5.77 -15.45
N LYS A 806 2.03 5.03 -15.84
CA LYS A 806 0.69 5.55 -16.18
C LYS A 806 -0.38 5.15 -15.17
N SER A 807 -0.04 4.34 -14.16
CA SER A 807 -0.97 3.87 -13.12
C SER A 807 -1.33 4.96 -12.12
N PHE A 808 -2.44 4.75 -11.41
CA PHE A 808 -2.91 5.63 -10.33
C PHE A 808 -1.96 5.61 -9.12
N ASP A 809 -1.29 4.48 -8.85
CA ASP A 809 -0.25 4.43 -7.80
C ASP A 809 0.89 5.40 -8.14
N PHE A 810 1.39 5.37 -9.38
CA PHE A 810 2.40 6.33 -9.81
C PHE A 810 1.87 7.77 -9.77
N GLU A 811 0.69 8.04 -10.33
CA GLU A 811 0.09 9.37 -10.35
C GLU A 811 -0.03 9.96 -8.94
N SER A 812 -0.62 9.23 -8.00
CA SER A 812 -0.85 9.71 -6.63
C SER A 812 0.45 10.02 -5.90
N ARG A 813 1.47 9.18 -6.09
CA ARG A 813 2.79 9.36 -5.49
C ARG A 813 3.58 10.47 -6.16
N ALA A 814 3.57 10.54 -7.49
CA ALA A 814 4.23 11.60 -8.25
C ALA A 814 3.60 12.97 -7.94
N HIS A 815 2.27 13.07 -7.88
CA HIS A 815 1.56 14.27 -7.46
C HIS A 815 2.02 14.75 -6.07
N ALA A 816 1.99 13.85 -5.07
CA ALA A 816 2.43 14.18 -3.71
C ALA A 816 3.91 14.58 -3.65
N TYR A 817 4.76 13.88 -4.43
CA TYR A 817 6.18 14.16 -4.53
C TYR A 817 6.45 15.54 -5.14
N ILE A 818 5.83 15.85 -6.29
CA ILE A 818 5.98 17.12 -7.00
C ILE A 818 5.59 18.27 -6.07
N ARG A 819 4.45 18.17 -5.39
CA ARG A 819 3.99 19.22 -4.46
C ARG A 819 4.90 19.40 -3.25
N LYS A 820 5.47 18.31 -2.75
CA LYS A 820 6.36 18.37 -1.57
C LYS A 820 7.77 18.86 -1.90
N TYR A 821 8.31 18.52 -3.07
CA TYR A 821 9.74 18.68 -3.36
C TYR A 821 10.07 19.62 -4.53
N LEU A 822 9.10 19.94 -5.38
CA LEU A 822 9.30 20.76 -6.57
C LEU A 822 8.45 22.04 -6.52
N VAL A 823 7.12 21.90 -6.58
CA VAL A 823 6.19 23.02 -6.76
C VAL A 823 4.89 22.76 -5.99
N GLU A 824 4.68 23.51 -4.90
CA GLU A 824 3.60 23.27 -3.94
C GLU A 824 2.18 23.39 -4.51
N ASP A 825 1.97 24.31 -5.47
CA ASP A 825 0.67 24.65 -6.06
C ASP A 825 0.44 24.05 -7.45
N LEU A 826 1.34 23.18 -7.94
CA LEU A 826 1.15 22.47 -9.19
C LEU A 826 0.29 21.21 -8.99
N HIS A 827 -0.84 21.13 -9.70
CA HIS A 827 -1.72 19.96 -9.67
C HIS A 827 -1.48 19.06 -10.89
N TYR A 828 -0.69 18.00 -10.71
CA TYR A 828 -0.47 16.94 -11.70
C TYR A 828 -1.53 15.85 -11.58
N PHE A 829 -2.23 15.49 -12.65
CA PHE A 829 -3.28 14.47 -12.62
C PHE A 829 -3.50 13.81 -13.98
N SER A 830 -4.03 12.58 -13.96
CA SER A 830 -4.48 11.87 -15.14
C SER A 830 -5.94 12.19 -15.42
N ALA A 831 -6.22 12.78 -16.58
CA ALA A 831 -7.56 13.20 -16.97
C ALA A 831 -8.44 12.04 -17.47
N LEU A 832 -7.94 10.79 -17.52
CA LEU A 832 -8.67 9.63 -18.04
C LEU A 832 -8.65 8.41 -17.10
N GLN A 833 -8.10 8.50 -15.88
CA GLN A 833 -8.02 7.37 -14.93
C GLN A 833 -9.39 6.85 -14.46
N HIS A 834 -10.43 7.68 -14.61
CA HIS A 834 -11.80 7.30 -14.34
C HIS A 834 -12.46 6.48 -15.46
N LEU A 835 -11.82 6.36 -16.63
CA LEU A 835 -12.39 5.79 -17.85
C LEU A 835 -11.64 4.56 -18.35
N TRP A 836 -12.39 3.62 -18.90
CA TRP A 836 -11.90 2.50 -19.69
C TRP A 836 -11.54 2.94 -21.13
N GLU A 837 -10.62 2.22 -21.76
CA GLU A 837 -10.19 2.45 -23.15
C GLU A 837 -11.35 2.43 -24.14
N VAL A 838 -12.34 1.57 -23.92
CA VAL A 838 -13.55 1.51 -24.76
C VAL A 838 -14.38 2.81 -24.68
N GLN A 839 -14.46 3.45 -23.51
CA GLN A 839 -15.15 4.73 -23.33
C GLN A 839 -14.34 5.89 -23.96
N ILE A 840 -13.01 5.83 -23.85
CA ILE A 840 -12.09 6.78 -24.47
C ILE A 840 -12.19 6.69 -25.99
N ALA A 841 -12.17 5.48 -26.56
CA ALA A 841 -12.32 5.24 -27.99
C ALA A 841 -13.66 5.74 -28.53
N ARG A 842 -14.77 5.50 -27.80
CA ARG A 842 -16.09 6.06 -28.13
C ARG A 842 -16.04 7.58 -28.21
N THR A 843 -15.49 8.21 -27.18
CA THR A 843 -15.40 9.67 -27.07
C THR A 843 -14.55 10.25 -28.20
N PHE A 844 -13.39 9.64 -28.46
CA PHE A 844 -12.48 10.03 -29.53
C PHE A 844 -13.15 9.97 -30.90
N ALA A 845 -13.79 8.83 -31.21
CA ALA A 845 -14.47 8.63 -32.50
C ALA A 845 -15.62 9.63 -32.68
N ASN A 846 -16.56 9.70 -31.73
CA ASN A 846 -17.74 10.56 -31.83
C ASN A 846 -17.35 12.04 -31.98
N ARG A 847 -16.46 12.56 -31.11
CA ARG A 847 -16.07 13.97 -31.17
C ARG A 847 -15.27 14.33 -32.42
N SER A 848 -14.47 13.40 -32.93
CA SER A 848 -13.73 13.63 -34.18
C SER A 848 -14.67 13.65 -35.39
N LEU A 849 -15.78 12.91 -35.34
CA LEU A 849 -16.78 12.86 -36.42
C LEU A 849 -17.82 13.97 -36.35
N GLU A 850 -18.10 14.51 -35.16
CA GLU A 850 -19.11 15.54 -34.93
C GLU A 850 -18.56 16.97 -35.00
N SER A 851 -17.24 17.16 -34.94
CA SER A 851 -16.60 18.48 -34.91
C SER A 851 -15.78 18.77 -36.17
N SER A 852 -15.43 20.03 -36.37
CA SER A 852 -14.45 20.43 -37.39
C SER A 852 -13.02 20.00 -37.05
N GLU A 853 -12.76 19.62 -35.79
CA GLU A 853 -11.47 19.13 -35.29
C GLU A 853 -11.40 17.59 -35.42
N ASN A 854 -11.47 17.08 -36.66
CA ASN A 854 -11.45 15.64 -36.92
C ASN A 854 -10.04 15.06 -36.80
N PHE A 855 -9.75 14.40 -35.68
CA PHE A 855 -8.42 13.85 -35.42
C PHE A 855 -8.17 12.43 -35.96
N LEU A 856 -9.17 11.76 -36.55
CA LEU A 856 -9.02 10.40 -37.07
C LEU A 856 -7.88 10.25 -38.11
N PRO A 857 -7.61 11.22 -39.00
CA PRO A 857 -6.53 11.09 -40.00
C PRO A 857 -5.12 11.36 -39.44
N VAL A 858 -4.99 11.96 -38.25
CA VAL A 858 -3.71 12.48 -37.73
C VAL A 858 -3.18 11.72 -36.51
N PHE A 859 -4.02 10.98 -35.80
CA PHE A 859 -3.58 10.24 -34.62
C PHE A 859 -2.79 8.98 -35.00
N LEU A 860 -1.73 8.69 -34.25
CA LEU A 860 -0.94 7.45 -34.37
C LEU A 860 -0.32 7.14 -33.02
N SER A 861 -0.58 5.93 -32.52
CA SER A 861 0.00 5.43 -31.27
C SER A 861 0.74 4.11 -31.48
N CYS A 862 1.14 3.80 -32.71
CA CYS A 862 1.82 2.55 -33.06
C CYS A 862 3.33 2.70 -32.77
N ASN A 863 3.85 1.86 -31.88
CA ASN A 863 5.27 1.86 -31.53
C ASN A 863 6.18 1.41 -32.69
N GLU A 864 5.62 0.62 -33.61
CA GLU A 864 6.30 0.01 -34.75
C GLU A 864 6.03 0.77 -36.07
N ALA A 865 5.56 2.02 -35.98
CA ALA A 865 5.20 2.83 -37.14
C ALA A 865 6.40 3.01 -38.09
N PRO A 866 6.31 2.59 -39.36
CA PRO A 866 7.35 2.84 -40.35
C PRO A 866 7.53 4.35 -40.51
N ASP A 867 8.75 4.83 -40.32
CA ASP A 867 9.13 6.25 -40.38
C ASP A 867 8.35 7.17 -39.41
N GLY A 868 7.60 6.62 -38.45
CA GLY A 868 6.79 7.37 -37.50
C GLY A 868 5.47 7.94 -38.05
N ASP A 869 5.07 7.54 -39.26
CA ASP A 869 3.97 8.20 -39.99
C ASP A 869 2.75 7.32 -40.26
N LYS A 870 2.87 5.99 -40.23
CA LYS A 870 1.77 5.07 -40.57
C LYS A 870 1.62 3.93 -39.58
N TRP A 871 0.39 3.44 -39.45
CA TRP A 871 0.10 2.21 -38.73
C TRP A 871 0.83 1.03 -39.39
N CYS A 872 1.54 0.23 -38.61
CA CYS A 872 2.31 -0.89 -39.16
C CYS A 872 1.44 -2.11 -39.51
N CYS A 873 0.23 -2.18 -38.95
CA CYS A 873 -0.77 -3.22 -39.20
C CYS A 873 -0.22 -4.65 -39.02
N LYS A 874 0.68 -4.82 -38.06
CA LYS A 874 1.34 -6.10 -37.72
C LYS A 874 1.62 -6.32 -36.23
N CYS A 875 1.35 -5.34 -35.36
CA CYS A 875 1.66 -5.42 -33.92
C CYS A 875 0.38 -5.47 -33.06
N ALA A 876 0.53 -5.86 -31.80
CA ALA A 876 -0.58 -5.98 -30.85
C ALA A 876 -1.27 -4.63 -30.60
N LYS A 877 -0.55 -3.51 -30.61
CA LYS A 877 -1.14 -2.15 -30.47
C LYS A 877 -2.00 -1.78 -31.66
N CYS A 878 -1.60 -2.13 -32.90
CA CYS A 878 -2.46 -1.93 -34.07
C CYS A 878 -3.74 -2.76 -33.94
N ALA A 879 -3.60 -4.04 -33.58
CA ALA A 879 -4.73 -4.94 -33.37
C ALA A 879 -5.71 -4.39 -32.32
N PHE A 880 -5.19 -3.96 -31.17
CA PHE A 880 -5.99 -3.44 -30.07
C PHE A 880 -6.72 -2.14 -30.42
N VAL A 881 -6.03 -1.16 -31.01
CA VAL A 881 -6.67 0.12 -31.38
C VAL A 881 -7.67 -0.07 -32.52
N PHE A 882 -7.38 -0.97 -33.48
CA PHE A 882 -8.33 -1.32 -34.53
C PHE A 882 -9.61 -1.94 -33.96
N ILE A 883 -9.49 -2.87 -33.01
CA ILE A 883 -10.65 -3.47 -32.33
C ILE A 883 -11.45 -2.39 -31.60
N LEU A 884 -10.80 -1.53 -30.80
CA LEU A 884 -11.47 -0.46 -30.07
C LEU A 884 -12.24 0.48 -30.99
N LEU A 885 -11.63 0.91 -32.10
CA LEU A 885 -12.28 1.83 -33.04
C LEU A 885 -13.33 1.15 -33.90
N SER A 886 -13.21 -0.15 -34.18
CA SER A 886 -14.23 -0.89 -34.94
C SER A 886 -15.60 -0.93 -34.27
N ALA A 887 -15.65 -0.73 -32.95
CA ALA A 887 -16.91 -0.56 -32.22
C ALA A 887 -17.65 0.75 -32.56
N TRP A 888 -16.96 1.76 -33.09
CA TRP A 888 -17.49 3.13 -33.23
C TRP A 888 -17.33 3.71 -34.64
N CYS A 889 -16.48 3.12 -35.47
CA CYS A 889 -16.18 3.57 -36.82
C CYS A 889 -16.74 2.60 -37.87
N SER A 890 -17.15 3.14 -39.01
CA SER A 890 -17.49 2.38 -40.22
C SER A 890 -16.25 1.77 -40.88
N GLU A 891 -16.46 0.79 -41.76
CA GLU A 891 -15.37 0.13 -42.50
C GLU A 891 -14.54 1.14 -43.30
N ALA A 892 -15.20 2.09 -43.97
CA ALA A 892 -14.53 3.12 -44.76
C ALA A 892 -13.58 3.99 -43.91
N GLN A 893 -14.00 4.36 -42.69
CA GLN A 893 -13.17 5.11 -41.75
C GLN A 893 -12.00 4.28 -41.22
N LEU A 894 -12.23 3.00 -40.90
CA LEU A 894 -11.14 2.10 -40.49
C LEU A 894 -10.11 1.93 -41.61
N LEU A 895 -10.56 1.79 -42.86
CA LEU A 895 -9.68 1.72 -44.03
C LEU A 895 -8.91 3.02 -44.26
N GLU A 896 -9.50 4.18 -44.00
CA GLU A 896 -8.81 5.47 -44.08
C GLU A 896 -7.69 5.57 -43.03
N ILE A 897 -7.96 5.13 -41.80
CA ILE A 897 -7.01 5.19 -40.67
C ILE A 897 -5.87 4.18 -40.85
N PHE A 898 -6.20 2.91 -41.12
CA PHE A 898 -5.23 1.80 -41.09
C PHE A 898 -4.73 1.38 -42.47
N GLY A 899 -5.39 1.83 -43.55
CA GLY A 899 -5.06 1.46 -44.94
C GLY A 899 -5.54 0.07 -45.37
N GLU A 900 -5.90 -0.80 -44.42
CA GLU A 900 -6.36 -2.17 -44.66
C GLU A 900 -7.31 -2.64 -43.54
N ASN A 901 -8.16 -3.63 -43.85
CA ASN A 901 -9.08 -4.22 -42.88
C ASN A 901 -8.39 -5.37 -42.13
N LEU A 902 -8.09 -5.17 -40.84
CA LEU A 902 -7.37 -6.16 -40.05
C LEU A 902 -8.21 -7.40 -39.70
N PHE A 903 -9.55 -7.33 -39.72
CA PHE A 903 -10.41 -8.51 -39.52
C PHE A 903 -10.38 -9.51 -40.68
N GLU A 904 -9.87 -9.11 -41.85
CA GLU A 904 -9.65 -9.97 -43.01
C GLU A 904 -8.19 -10.43 -43.15
N LYS A 905 -7.28 -9.83 -42.38
CA LYS A 905 -5.86 -10.13 -42.43
C LYS A 905 -5.52 -11.30 -41.52
N GLN A 906 -5.52 -12.52 -42.07
CA GLN A 906 -5.24 -13.76 -41.30
C GLN A 906 -3.95 -13.71 -40.47
N SER A 907 -2.93 -12.97 -40.92
CA SER A 907 -1.68 -12.82 -40.16
C SER A 907 -1.84 -12.06 -38.85
N MET A 908 -2.96 -11.37 -38.61
CA MET A 908 -3.29 -10.62 -37.39
C MET A 908 -4.10 -11.42 -36.37
N PHE A 909 -4.62 -12.58 -36.76
CA PHE A 909 -5.52 -13.35 -35.90
C PHE A 909 -4.82 -13.81 -34.61
N PRO A 910 -3.52 -14.23 -34.62
CA PRO A 910 -2.80 -14.53 -33.39
C PRO A 910 -2.74 -13.34 -32.41
N GLU A 911 -2.54 -12.13 -32.91
CA GLU A 911 -2.50 -10.91 -32.11
C GLU A 911 -3.87 -10.61 -31.50
N PHE A 912 -4.96 -10.78 -32.26
CA PHE A 912 -6.31 -10.65 -31.72
C PHE A 912 -6.60 -11.67 -30.61
N LEU A 913 -6.25 -12.94 -30.83
CA LEU A 913 -6.45 -14.00 -29.84
C LEU A 913 -5.63 -13.74 -28.58
N SER A 914 -4.40 -13.26 -28.71
CA SER A 914 -3.56 -12.88 -27.57
C SER A 914 -4.15 -11.73 -26.74
N LEU A 915 -4.93 -10.83 -27.36
CA LEU A 915 -5.61 -9.73 -26.65
C LEU A 915 -6.90 -10.18 -25.93
N LEU A 916 -7.38 -11.39 -26.21
CA LEU A 916 -8.61 -11.97 -25.64
C LEU A 916 -8.33 -12.95 -24.50
N ASP A 917 -7.08 -13.38 -24.34
CA ASP A 917 -6.62 -14.32 -23.32
C ASP A 917 -6.45 -13.60 -21.97
N ASP A 918 -7.32 -13.92 -21.02
CA ASP A 918 -7.33 -13.36 -19.66
C ASP A 918 -6.40 -14.08 -18.69
N GLU A 919 -6.04 -15.34 -18.98
CA GLU A 919 -5.09 -16.13 -18.19
C GLU A 919 -3.66 -16.07 -18.73
N GLY A 920 -3.50 -15.71 -20.01
CA GLY A 920 -2.22 -15.55 -20.69
C GLY A 920 -1.45 -14.28 -20.31
N VAL A 921 -0.22 -14.21 -20.80
CA VAL A 921 0.63 -13.01 -20.66
C VAL A 921 0.08 -11.93 -21.58
N LYS A 922 -0.47 -10.88 -20.97
CA LYS A 922 -0.89 -9.68 -21.71
C LYS A 922 0.34 -9.12 -22.45
N PRO A 923 0.22 -8.79 -23.76
CA PRO A 923 1.34 -8.28 -24.55
C PRO A 923 2.12 -7.17 -23.84
N MET A 924 3.45 -7.17 -23.98
CA MET A 924 4.34 -6.12 -23.46
C MET A 924 4.28 -4.85 -24.33
N GLU A 925 3.05 -4.40 -24.57
CA GLU A 925 2.72 -3.17 -25.28
C GLU A 925 1.68 -2.41 -24.46
N CYS A 926 1.51 -1.11 -24.75
CA CYS A 926 0.51 -0.27 -24.11
C CYS A 926 -0.91 -0.62 -24.60
N VAL A 927 -1.45 -1.77 -24.22
CA VAL A 927 -2.81 -2.24 -24.56
C VAL A 927 -3.71 -2.34 -23.33
N GLY A 928 -5.02 -2.37 -23.53
CA GLY A 928 -6.02 -2.48 -22.47
C GLY A 928 -6.16 -3.89 -21.91
N THR A 929 -7.31 -4.17 -21.30
CA THR A 929 -7.63 -5.48 -20.72
C THR A 929 -8.34 -6.38 -21.74
N ALA A 930 -8.31 -7.71 -21.51
CA ALA A 930 -9.06 -8.66 -22.32
C ALA A 930 -10.58 -8.36 -22.32
N SER A 931 -11.12 -7.91 -21.18
CA SER A 931 -12.52 -7.52 -21.07
C SER A 931 -12.90 -6.37 -22.01
N GLU A 932 -12.05 -5.36 -22.13
CA GLU A 932 -12.28 -4.24 -23.06
C GLU A 932 -12.22 -4.70 -24.52
N THR A 933 -11.30 -5.62 -24.84
CA THR A 933 -11.22 -6.24 -26.17
C THR A 933 -12.49 -7.02 -26.50
N TRP A 934 -12.96 -7.87 -25.57
CA TRP A 934 -14.19 -8.67 -25.74
C TRP A 934 -15.42 -7.78 -25.96
N LEU A 935 -15.58 -6.72 -25.16
CA LEU A 935 -16.67 -5.78 -25.32
C LEU A 935 -16.61 -5.05 -26.66
N SER A 936 -15.41 -4.60 -27.07
CA SER A 936 -15.24 -3.85 -28.32
C SER A 936 -15.55 -4.71 -29.55
N LEU A 937 -15.11 -5.97 -29.56
CA LEU A 937 -15.50 -6.92 -30.62
C LEU A 937 -17.01 -7.16 -30.65
N PHE A 938 -17.64 -7.26 -29.48
CA PHE A 938 -19.09 -7.45 -29.38
C PHE A 938 -19.88 -6.27 -29.97
N LEU A 939 -19.44 -5.03 -29.70
CA LEU A 939 -20.02 -3.84 -30.30
C LEU A 939 -19.76 -3.79 -31.82
N ALA A 940 -18.57 -4.20 -32.27
CA ALA A 940 -18.21 -4.25 -33.68
C ALA A 940 -19.06 -5.24 -34.50
N LEU A 941 -19.56 -6.34 -33.89
CA LEU A 941 -20.40 -7.34 -34.59
C LEU A 941 -21.62 -6.73 -35.29
N GLN A 942 -22.19 -5.63 -34.76
CA GLN A 942 -23.37 -5.00 -35.34
C GLN A 942 -23.10 -4.43 -36.74
N ALA A 943 -21.93 -3.85 -36.95
CA ALA A 943 -21.56 -3.21 -38.22
C ALA A 943 -20.68 -4.11 -39.10
N HIS A 944 -19.89 -4.99 -38.49
CA HIS A 944 -18.75 -5.65 -39.14
C HIS A 944 -18.80 -7.19 -39.08
N GLY A 945 -19.89 -7.78 -38.57
CA GLY A 945 -19.97 -9.21 -38.26
C GLY A 945 -19.76 -10.19 -39.43
N ASN A 946 -19.76 -9.72 -40.67
CA ASN A 946 -19.48 -10.56 -41.84
C ASN A 946 -17.98 -10.81 -42.09
N PHE A 947 -17.08 -10.06 -41.45
CA PHE A 947 -15.65 -10.23 -41.66
C PHE A 947 -15.13 -11.53 -41.06
N THR A 948 -14.12 -12.12 -41.71
CA THR A 948 -13.62 -13.47 -41.42
C THR A 948 -13.36 -13.70 -39.93
N PHE A 949 -12.56 -12.86 -39.26
CA PHE A 949 -12.27 -13.05 -37.82
C PHE A 949 -13.52 -12.99 -36.94
N LEU A 950 -14.38 -11.99 -37.15
CA LEU A 950 -15.59 -11.79 -36.34
C LEU A 950 -16.58 -12.92 -36.51
N LYS A 951 -16.72 -13.42 -37.74
CA LYS A 951 -17.60 -14.54 -38.09
C LYS A 951 -17.12 -15.86 -37.49
N ASP A 952 -15.81 -16.12 -37.56
CA ASP A 952 -15.22 -17.36 -37.04
C ASP A 952 -15.32 -17.44 -35.50
N HIS A 953 -15.36 -16.30 -34.81
CA HIS A 953 -15.41 -16.20 -33.35
C HIS A 953 -16.75 -15.64 -32.80
N GLU A 954 -17.80 -15.53 -33.64
CA GLU A 954 -19.04 -14.81 -33.30
C GLU A 954 -19.69 -15.33 -32.01
N GLN A 955 -19.76 -16.65 -31.84
CA GLN A 955 -20.42 -17.28 -30.70
C GLN A 955 -19.75 -16.87 -29.37
N GLU A 956 -18.42 -16.92 -29.31
CA GLU A 956 -17.65 -16.56 -28.11
C GLU A 956 -17.74 -15.05 -27.84
N ILE A 957 -17.64 -14.23 -28.88
CA ILE A 957 -17.75 -12.77 -28.78
C ILE A 957 -19.12 -12.38 -28.20
N ARG A 958 -20.22 -12.97 -28.71
CA ARG A 958 -21.56 -12.72 -28.19
C ARG A 958 -21.71 -13.16 -26.74
N GLN A 959 -21.18 -14.33 -26.38
CA GLN A 959 -21.31 -14.87 -25.04
C GLN A 959 -20.56 -14.04 -24.00
N LYS A 960 -19.29 -13.70 -24.25
CA LYS A 960 -18.45 -12.97 -23.31
C LYS A 960 -18.72 -11.47 -23.33
N GLY A 961 -18.83 -10.85 -24.50
CA GLY A 961 -18.96 -9.40 -24.63
C GLY A 961 -20.29 -8.85 -24.11
N ALA A 962 -21.40 -9.58 -24.25
CA ALA A 962 -22.70 -9.15 -23.74
C ALA A 962 -22.71 -8.93 -22.21
N GLN A 963 -21.90 -9.68 -21.46
CA GLN A 963 -21.79 -9.56 -20.01
C GLN A 963 -21.00 -8.32 -19.57
N LEU A 964 -20.27 -7.69 -20.50
CA LEU A 964 -19.32 -6.61 -20.24
C LEU A 964 -19.88 -5.22 -20.58
N MET A 965 -21.15 -5.12 -21.01
CA MET A 965 -21.79 -3.84 -21.34
C MET A 965 -21.74 -2.81 -20.21
N HIS A 966 -21.68 -3.25 -18.95
CA HIS A 966 -21.55 -2.39 -17.78
C HIS A 966 -20.30 -1.50 -17.81
N LEU A 967 -19.23 -1.91 -18.50
CA LEU A 967 -17.99 -1.12 -18.63
C LEU A 967 -18.22 0.22 -19.36
N LEU A 968 -19.26 0.34 -20.19
CA LEU A 968 -19.57 1.61 -20.89
C LEU A 968 -20.08 2.71 -19.95
N SER A 969 -20.70 2.32 -18.83
CA SER A 969 -21.23 3.20 -17.77
C SER A 969 -20.39 3.21 -16.50
N ASP A 970 -19.36 2.37 -16.43
CA ASP A 970 -18.54 2.24 -15.23
C ASP A 970 -17.72 3.51 -14.99
N TYR A 971 -17.46 3.80 -13.72
CA TYR A 971 -16.74 4.98 -13.25
C TYR A 971 -15.80 4.60 -12.12
N ASN A 972 -14.50 4.80 -12.33
CA ASN A 972 -13.51 4.61 -11.27
C ASN A 972 -13.44 5.87 -10.40
N ASN A 973 -13.58 5.71 -9.08
CA ASN A 973 -13.47 6.81 -8.11
C ASN A 973 -12.01 7.06 -7.65
N GLU A 974 -11.06 6.20 -8.04
CA GLU A 974 -9.64 6.37 -7.76
C GLU A 974 -9.00 7.25 -8.85
N HIS A 975 -9.04 8.57 -8.65
CA HIS A 975 -8.44 9.57 -9.56
C HIS A 975 -8.06 10.85 -8.79
N LEU A 976 -7.24 11.71 -9.41
CA LEU A 976 -6.92 13.05 -8.88
C LEU A 976 -7.55 14.21 -9.69
N LEU A 977 -8.68 13.96 -10.37
CA LEU A 977 -9.39 15.02 -11.10
C LEU A 977 -9.66 16.24 -10.20
N PRO A 978 -9.32 17.47 -10.64
CA PRO A 978 -9.70 18.68 -9.92
C PRO A 978 -11.22 18.87 -9.90
N GLU A 979 -11.78 19.29 -8.76
CA GLU A 979 -13.23 19.48 -8.58
C GLU A 979 -13.86 20.35 -9.69
N PHE A 980 -13.18 21.43 -10.10
CA PHE A 980 -13.70 22.35 -11.12
C PHE A 980 -13.71 21.77 -12.55
N LEU A 981 -12.95 20.70 -12.82
CA LEU A 981 -12.91 20.00 -14.11
C LEU A 981 -13.68 18.68 -14.09
N GLU A 982 -14.01 18.15 -12.91
CA GLU A 982 -14.57 16.83 -12.76
C GLU A 982 -15.87 16.64 -13.56
N ALA A 983 -16.80 17.60 -13.50
CA ALA A 983 -18.03 17.55 -14.28
C ALA A 983 -17.77 17.52 -15.81
N THR A 984 -16.79 18.30 -16.27
CA THR A 984 -16.38 18.33 -17.69
C THR A 984 -15.75 17.01 -18.12
N LEU A 985 -14.85 16.46 -17.31
CA LEU A 985 -14.11 15.23 -17.63
C LEU A 985 -14.96 13.97 -17.45
N ARG A 986 -16.04 14.01 -16.67
CA ARG A 986 -17.01 12.93 -16.48
C ARG A 986 -18.00 12.75 -17.64
N GLN A 987 -18.05 13.68 -18.59
CA GLN A 987 -18.99 13.62 -19.73
C GLN A 987 -19.05 12.25 -20.45
N PRO A 988 -17.93 11.54 -20.70
CA PRO A 988 -17.95 10.22 -21.36
C PRO A 988 -18.78 9.14 -20.67
N VAL A 989 -19.07 9.28 -19.38
CA VAL A 989 -19.87 8.32 -18.60
C VAL A 989 -21.35 8.71 -18.56
N MET A 990 -21.66 10.00 -18.66
CA MET A 990 -23.03 10.52 -18.57
C MET A 990 -23.86 10.35 -19.86
N THR A 991 -23.23 10.12 -21.00
CA THR A 991 -23.88 10.09 -22.33
C THR A 991 -24.65 8.81 -22.69
N LEU A 992 -24.80 7.85 -21.77
CA LEU A 992 -25.61 6.64 -22.03
C LEU A 992 -27.13 6.86 -21.91
N GLY A 993 -27.57 8.08 -21.65
CA GLY A 993 -28.97 8.44 -21.43
C GLY A 993 -29.69 9.10 -22.62
N ALA A 994 -29.17 9.06 -23.85
CA ALA A 994 -29.82 9.63 -25.03
C ALA A 994 -30.08 8.58 -26.12
#